data_AF-A0A9P8HLT2-F1
#
_entry.id   AF-A0A9P8HLT2-F1
#
_cell.length_a   1.000
_cell.length_b   1.000
_cell.length_c   1.000
_cell.angle_alpha   90.00
_cell.angle_beta   90.00
_cell.angle_gamma   90.00
#
_symmetry.space_group_name_H-M   'P 1'
#
loop_
_entity.id
_entity.type
_entity.pdbx_description
1 polymer ?
#
loop_
_entity_poly.entity_id
_entity_poly.type
_entity_poly.pdbx_seq_one_letter_code
_entity_poly.pdbx_strand_id
1 'polypeptide(L)'
;MVPGRLGTETARRRQFSSCDYCRKSRIACDASQLQRNQETTSGSPDAGSSSSRVQCTNCSKRSLTCTYEWIRDRGNRDVAAVGDANRPRTRQLSRRSATGRSRTAANRTHVANSPEPSEEIQYDEAEPGTTAETDDHAQIIPSSELSQQTEARVLHDHLWTVFSLIFEPVLTLWTGPDCSPYVVPDHMSNLTMLQLAVSLDWANCTCRTDNHVPHRHGWHCPRGDRAVQLALISAVHSFSFRWLPLVTDTAGDGQQLLRLGEHLWTNAKSRIMSVFDKLSYQTALALYLFGLTPIPKGASVDVENAHSAGEVSIDMALRQIHRLRVKRRDIRFSGTGLSIGRSGGETPINHSPVNEDFIHAENMMYWAGVVFDTSSAMTRGCPSILCSGVFGFEEEPVFRLMKARVQLFHESTESWRQNGFVPTSHATLYVVHRASTWKAYVWKIIGALREAINHGYGEAVITRLKTLIAEALDRFDRTFKPLLAACEKHILFFSKDARLCYYLLQLHYYMGLLLLCSLAVTTERTDIVPMFDAVRRESVHTIFSTISFGLSCQVALSQDESQRSRKRFSLINLDPYPHHILASLQLATYVLLDYLKRDEITQDAFDNFCRIVFDALDEIPQCIQSVQRVKKLLYETLSAGGHHLDTGSDALREPATSILSTSGGQQHQQVNRSDRQTNNETMTSEESSDVIMASNQLASTFTNIDEAGLSCLAETLFARPAVVLSTRS
;
A
#
# COMPACT_ATOMS: atom_id res chain seq x y z
N MET A 1 -0.52 -31.49 -63.79
CA MET A 1 -0.21 -30.09 -64.13
C MET A 1 0.04 -29.30 -62.84
N VAL A 2 1.11 -28.50 -62.84
CA VAL A 2 1.71 -27.67 -61.76
C VAL A 2 1.06 -26.24 -61.82
N PRO A 3 1.20 -25.28 -60.86
CA PRO A 3 0.21 -24.90 -59.84
C PRO A 3 -0.10 -23.36 -59.84
N GLY A 4 -0.83 -22.85 -58.83
CA GLY A 4 -1.00 -21.40 -58.61
C GLY A 4 -1.37 -21.03 -57.17
N ARG A 5 -0.48 -20.31 -56.48
CA ARG A 5 -0.61 -19.75 -55.12
C ARG A 5 -1.61 -18.58 -55.07
N LEU A 6 -2.24 -18.35 -53.90
CA LEU A 6 -2.11 -17.10 -53.12
C LEU A 6 -2.80 -17.25 -51.76
N GLY A 7 -1.99 -17.25 -50.70
CA GLY A 7 -2.44 -17.06 -49.32
C GLY A 7 -2.72 -15.59 -49.06
N THR A 8 -3.77 -15.32 -48.28
CA THR A 8 -4.15 -13.97 -47.84
C THR A 8 -3.14 -13.45 -46.81
N GLU A 9 -2.49 -12.35 -47.16
CA GLU A 9 -1.53 -11.63 -46.32
C GLU A 9 -2.14 -11.21 -44.98
N THR A 10 -1.39 -11.50 -43.91
CA THR A 10 -1.58 -10.91 -42.60
C THR A 10 -1.46 -9.39 -42.70
N ALA A 11 -2.45 -8.67 -42.16
CA ALA A 11 -2.43 -7.20 -42.08
C ALA A 11 -1.16 -6.73 -41.36
N ARG A 12 -0.19 -6.22 -42.14
CA ARG A 12 1.04 -5.63 -41.61
C ARG A 12 0.68 -4.52 -40.62
N ARG A 13 1.26 -4.61 -39.42
CA ARG A 13 1.26 -3.56 -38.40
C ARG A 13 1.75 -2.25 -39.06
N ARG A 14 0.85 -1.31 -39.34
CA ARG A 14 1.19 -0.02 -39.98
C ARG A 14 1.96 0.83 -38.98
N GLN A 15 3.28 0.70 -38.97
CA GLN A 15 4.16 1.70 -38.38
C GLN A 15 4.11 2.95 -39.28
N PHE A 16 4.15 4.15 -38.70
CA PHE A 16 4.25 5.46 -39.39
C PHE A 16 2.96 6.14 -39.87
N SER A 17 2.00 6.41 -38.96
CA SER A 17 0.76 7.16 -39.29
C SER A 17 0.52 8.44 -38.47
N SER A 18 1.47 8.86 -37.64
CA SER A 18 1.36 10.07 -36.81
C SER A 18 2.02 11.29 -37.43
N CYS A 19 1.45 12.48 -37.21
CA CYS A 19 2.07 13.76 -37.57
C CYS A 19 3.25 14.09 -36.66
N ASP A 20 4.09 15.06 -37.05
CA ASP A 20 5.27 15.49 -36.29
C ASP A 20 4.91 15.89 -34.85
N TYR A 21 3.84 16.67 -34.68
CA TYR A 21 3.39 17.15 -33.37
C TYR A 21 2.96 15.99 -32.47
N CYS A 22 2.00 15.17 -32.90
CA CYS A 22 1.52 14.05 -32.11
C CYS A 22 2.63 13.05 -31.79
N ARG A 23 3.59 12.86 -32.72
CA ARG A 23 4.78 12.04 -32.48
C ARG A 23 5.68 12.63 -31.39
N LYS A 24 6.03 13.93 -31.48
CA LYS A 24 6.86 14.61 -30.47
C LYS A 24 6.18 14.61 -29.10
N SER A 25 4.88 14.83 -29.07
CA SER A 25 4.09 14.86 -27.83
C SER A 25 3.67 13.46 -27.33
N ARG A 26 4.05 12.38 -28.01
CA ARG A 26 3.69 10.98 -27.68
C ARG A 26 2.19 10.74 -27.47
N ILE A 27 1.34 11.45 -28.21
CA ILE A 27 -0.12 11.32 -28.19
C ILE A 27 -0.64 10.64 -29.47
N ALA A 28 -1.83 10.06 -29.40
CA ALA A 28 -2.45 9.43 -30.57
C ALA A 28 -2.72 10.46 -31.68
N CYS A 29 -2.67 10.00 -32.94
CA CYS A 29 -2.91 10.82 -34.13
C CYS A 29 -3.94 10.12 -35.02
N ASP A 30 -5.04 10.81 -35.30
CA ASP A 30 -6.21 10.30 -36.05
C ASP A 30 -6.26 10.77 -37.50
N ALA A 31 -5.30 11.59 -37.96
CA ALA A 31 -5.33 12.13 -39.33
C ALA A 31 -5.39 11.07 -40.43
N SER A 32 -4.71 9.92 -40.29
CA SER A 32 -4.79 8.82 -41.26
C SER A 32 -6.14 8.08 -41.29
N GLN A 33 -6.95 8.23 -40.24
CA GLN A 33 -8.32 7.74 -40.18
C GLN A 33 -9.27 8.76 -40.82
N LEU A 34 -9.07 10.05 -40.53
CA LEU A 34 -9.85 11.14 -41.14
C LEU A 34 -9.65 11.23 -42.65
N GLN A 35 -8.43 11.01 -43.15
CA GLN A 35 -8.14 10.98 -44.58
C GLN A 35 -8.87 9.83 -45.29
N ARG A 36 -8.92 8.64 -44.70
CA ARG A 36 -9.69 7.51 -45.24
C ARG A 36 -11.19 7.74 -45.24
N ASN A 37 -11.71 8.40 -44.20
CA ASN A 37 -13.12 8.74 -44.14
C ASN A 37 -13.50 9.78 -45.21
N GLN A 38 -12.60 10.70 -45.59
CA GLN A 38 -12.83 11.62 -46.71
C GLN A 38 -12.79 10.92 -48.08
N GLU A 39 -11.88 9.97 -48.28
CA GLU A 39 -11.78 9.17 -49.51
C GLU A 39 -13.02 8.27 -49.71
N THR A 40 -13.63 7.75 -48.64
CA THR A 40 -14.89 6.98 -48.73
C THR A 40 -16.14 7.83 -48.98
N THR A 41 -16.05 9.16 -48.84
CA THR A 41 -17.21 10.07 -48.95
C THR A 41 -17.19 10.88 -50.27
N SER A 42 -16.09 10.88 -51.01
CA SER A 42 -15.93 11.62 -52.27
C SER A 42 -15.70 10.67 -53.46
N GLY A 43 -16.78 10.13 -54.00
CA GLY A 43 -16.74 9.40 -55.27
C GLY A 43 -16.67 10.36 -56.46
N SER A 44 -15.47 10.80 -56.85
CA SER A 44 -15.16 11.16 -58.25
C SER A 44 -13.64 11.34 -58.43
N PRO A 45 -13.01 10.66 -59.40
CA PRO A 45 -11.62 10.90 -59.76
C PRO A 45 -11.59 11.91 -60.90
N ASP A 46 -11.17 13.15 -60.66
CA ASP A 46 -10.46 13.96 -61.67
C ASP A 46 -10.00 15.31 -61.11
N ALA A 47 -8.90 15.79 -61.70
CA ALA A 47 -8.17 17.04 -61.50
C ALA A 47 -7.15 17.08 -60.33
N GLY A 48 -5.89 16.90 -60.71
CA GLY A 48 -4.71 17.08 -59.87
C GLY A 48 -4.66 18.47 -59.24
N SER A 49 -4.79 18.48 -57.91
CA SER A 49 -4.44 19.59 -57.04
C SER A 49 -3.79 18.99 -55.80
N SER A 50 -2.65 19.56 -55.40
CA SER A 50 -1.83 19.15 -54.27
C SER A 50 -2.67 18.74 -53.06
N SER A 51 -2.61 17.45 -52.68
CA SER A 51 -3.31 16.87 -51.53
C SER A 51 -3.12 17.72 -50.27
N SER A 52 -4.12 18.54 -49.94
CA SER A 52 -4.22 19.19 -48.64
C SER A 52 -4.49 18.10 -47.62
N ARG A 53 -3.42 17.61 -46.96
CA ARG A 53 -3.54 16.54 -45.97
C ARG A 53 -4.43 17.00 -44.82
N VAL A 54 -5.37 16.15 -44.45
CA VAL A 54 -6.34 16.39 -43.38
C VAL A 54 -5.64 16.66 -42.05
N GLN A 55 -6.01 17.76 -41.39
CA GLN A 55 -5.50 18.12 -40.07
C GLN A 55 -6.06 17.17 -39.00
N CYS A 56 -5.20 16.61 -38.15
CA CYS A 56 -5.65 15.71 -37.07
C CYS A 56 -6.42 16.50 -35.98
N THR A 57 -7.29 15.83 -35.22
CA THR A 57 -8.12 16.48 -34.20
C THR A 57 -7.27 17.20 -33.15
N ASN A 58 -6.11 16.65 -32.80
CA ASN A 58 -5.18 17.25 -31.83
C ASN A 58 -4.48 18.50 -32.36
N CYS A 59 -4.12 18.52 -33.65
CA CYS A 59 -3.53 19.69 -34.30
C CYS A 59 -4.59 20.78 -34.53
N SER A 60 -5.82 20.39 -34.89
CA SER A 60 -6.95 21.30 -35.07
C SER A 60 -7.34 22.00 -33.77
N LYS A 61 -7.49 21.28 -32.65
CA LYS A 61 -7.82 21.85 -31.33
C LYS A 61 -6.79 22.86 -30.81
N ARG A 62 -5.54 22.76 -31.26
CA ARG A 62 -4.42 23.62 -30.83
C ARG A 62 -4.06 24.68 -31.87
N SER A 63 -4.82 24.80 -32.96
CA SER A 63 -4.53 25.71 -34.07
C SER A 63 -3.12 25.52 -34.66
N LEU A 64 -2.59 24.30 -34.64
CA LEU A 64 -1.27 23.94 -35.17
C LEU A 64 -1.40 23.23 -36.51
N THR A 65 -0.55 23.59 -37.48
CA THR A 65 -0.52 22.91 -38.79
C THR A 65 -0.02 21.47 -38.63
N CYS A 66 -0.73 20.52 -39.25
CA CYS A 66 -0.37 19.11 -39.19
C CYS A 66 0.73 18.80 -40.23
N THR A 67 1.95 18.54 -39.79
CA THR A 67 3.10 18.23 -40.66
C THR A 67 3.53 16.76 -40.55
N TYR A 68 4.19 16.24 -41.59
CA TYR A 68 4.69 14.85 -41.66
C TYR A 68 6.13 14.79 -42.16
N GLU A 69 6.92 15.81 -41.84
CA GLU A 69 8.28 15.97 -42.35
C GLU A 69 9.14 14.78 -41.93
N TRP A 70 8.95 14.26 -40.71
CA TRP A 70 9.70 13.10 -40.26
C TRP A 70 9.49 11.82 -41.09
N ILE A 71 8.32 11.67 -41.73
CA ILE A 71 8.04 10.54 -42.62
C ILE A 71 8.73 10.78 -43.96
N ARG A 72 8.69 12.03 -44.46
CA ARG A 72 9.33 12.46 -45.70
C ARG A 72 10.85 12.32 -45.64
N ASP A 73 11.46 12.73 -44.52
CA ASP A 73 12.91 12.66 -44.30
C ASP A 73 13.42 11.21 -44.20
N ARG A 74 12.56 10.27 -43.81
CA ARG A 74 12.89 8.84 -43.80
C ARG A 74 12.79 8.22 -45.20
N GLY A 75 11.76 8.59 -45.97
CA GLY A 75 11.62 8.15 -47.36
C GLY A 75 12.79 8.58 -48.25
N ASN A 76 13.36 9.77 -48.00
CA ASN A 76 14.55 10.24 -48.73
C ASN A 76 15.86 9.55 -48.30
N ARG A 77 15.95 9.01 -47.07
CA ARG A 77 17.13 8.24 -46.62
C ARG A 77 17.20 6.84 -47.21
N ASP A 78 16.06 6.23 -47.53
CA ASP A 78 16.01 4.87 -48.10
C ASP A 78 16.34 4.84 -49.61
N VAL A 79 16.32 5.98 -50.31
CA VAL A 79 16.70 6.09 -51.73
C VAL A 79 18.19 6.42 -51.91
N ALA A 80 18.84 7.01 -50.89
CA ALA A 80 20.25 7.44 -50.96
C ALA A 80 21.29 6.36 -50.56
N ALA A 81 20.86 5.13 -50.26
CA ALA A 81 21.72 4.03 -49.84
C ALA A 81 21.73 2.86 -50.85
N VAL A 82 21.93 3.17 -52.14
CA VAL A 82 22.31 2.19 -53.16
C VAL A 82 23.67 2.60 -53.71
N GLY A 83 24.73 2.02 -53.15
CA GLY A 83 26.11 2.21 -53.59
C GLY A 83 27.08 2.24 -52.43
N ASP A 84 27.41 1.10 -51.84
CA ASP A 84 28.68 0.43 -52.11
C ASP A 84 28.76 -0.89 -51.32
N ALA A 85 29.29 -1.90 -51.97
CA ALA A 85 29.32 -3.27 -51.50
C ALA A 85 30.53 -3.52 -50.59
N ASN A 86 30.36 -4.26 -49.49
CA ASN A 86 31.25 -5.40 -49.16
C ASN A 86 30.83 -6.25 -47.95
N ARG A 87 30.54 -7.53 -48.24
CA ARG A 87 30.84 -8.76 -47.45
C ARG A 87 29.93 -9.18 -46.26
N PRO A 88 29.88 -10.49 -45.91
CA PRO A 88 28.86 -11.40 -46.44
C PRO A 88 27.95 -12.05 -45.39
N ARG A 89 26.78 -12.49 -45.87
CA ARG A 89 25.78 -13.32 -45.17
C ARG A 89 26.23 -14.77 -45.08
N THR A 90 26.01 -15.40 -43.92
CA THR A 90 25.67 -16.82 -43.85
C THR A 90 24.52 -17.03 -42.84
N ARG A 91 23.32 -17.27 -43.39
CA ARG A 91 22.21 -17.91 -42.69
C ARG A 91 22.33 -19.42 -42.93
N GLN A 92 22.25 -20.23 -41.89
CA GLN A 92 21.78 -21.61 -42.04
C GLN A 92 20.78 -21.97 -40.94
N LEU A 93 19.55 -22.16 -41.38
CA LEU A 93 18.59 -23.09 -40.78
C LEU A 93 19.06 -24.52 -41.07
N SER A 94 18.90 -25.44 -40.12
CA SER A 94 18.76 -26.85 -40.45
C SER A 94 17.85 -27.59 -39.49
N ARG A 95 16.79 -28.16 -40.07
CA ARG A 95 16.05 -29.33 -39.59
C ARG A 95 16.96 -30.56 -39.65
N ARG A 96 16.78 -31.53 -38.74
CA ARG A 96 16.58 -32.94 -39.12
C ARG A 96 16.18 -33.83 -37.94
N SER A 97 15.19 -34.67 -38.21
CA SER A 97 14.75 -35.81 -37.39
C SER A 97 15.43 -37.11 -37.84
N ALA A 98 15.40 -38.07 -36.90
CA ALA A 98 15.26 -39.53 -37.06
C ALA A 98 16.51 -40.42 -37.20
N THR A 99 16.65 -41.35 -36.23
CA THR A 99 16.75 -42.84 -36.31
C THR A 99 17.55 -43.35 -35.09
N GLY A 100 17.28 -44.46 -34.39
CA GLY A 100 16.24 -45.50 -34.46
C GLY A 100 16.47 -46.61 -33.39
N ARG A 101 15.44 -47.45 -33.18
CA ARG A 101 15.37 -48.84 -32.60
C ARG A 101 15.93 -49.10 -31.18
N SER A 102 15.20 -49.61 -30.17
CA SER A 102 14.25 -50.75 -29.99
C SER A 102 14.90 -52.12 -29.73
N ARG A 103 14.74 -52.69 -28.50
CA ARG A 103 14.13 -54.01 -28.21
C ARG A 103 14.25 -54.52 -26.74
N THR A 104 13.09 -54.87 -26.15
CA THR A 104 12.69 -56.10 -25.36
C THR A 104 13.60 -56.62 -24.21
N ALA A 105 13.12 -57.14 -23.08
CA ALA A 105 12.05 -58.12 -22.87
C ALA A 105 11.58 -58.21 -21.38
N ALA A 106 10.40 -58.81 -21.20
CA ALA A 106 9.81 -59.21 -19.92
C ALA A 106 10.37 -60.56 -19.41
N ASN A 107 10.19 -60.85 -18.12
CA ASN A 107 9.78 -62.19 -17.68
C ASN A 107 9.09 -62.16 -16.29
N ARG A 108 7.96 -62.88 -16.24
CA ARG A 108 7.19 -63.32 -15.06
C ARG A 108 7.84 -64.58 -14.46
N THR A 109 7.65 -64.79 -13.16
CA THR A 109 7.36 -66.13 -12.60
C THR A 109 6.56 -66.02 -11.29
N HIS A 110 5.44 -66.74 -11.25
CA HIS A 110 4.64 -67.14 -10.09
C HIS A 110 5.11 -68.55 -9.63
N VAL A 111 4.54 -69.05 -8.51
CA VAL A 111 4.52 -70.44 -7.93
C VAL A 111 5.23 -70.48 -6.56
N ALA A 112 4.75 -71.06 -5.45
CA ALA A 112 3.48 -71.65 -4.99
C ALA A 112 3.57 -71.98 -3.46
N ASN A 113 2.41 -72.02 -2.78
CA ASN A 113 1.93 -72.85 -1.64
C ASN A 113 2.87 -73.42 -0.54
N SER A 114 2.52 -73.08 0.74
CA SER A 114 2.38 -73.80 2.05
C SER A 114 3.27 -75.04 2.40
N PRO A 115 3.41 -75.50 3.68
CA PRO A 115 2.70 -75.18 4.96
C PRO A 115 3.60 -74.98 6.22
N GLU A 116 2.97 -74.81 7.40
CA GLU A 116 3.54 -74.78 8.78
C GLU A 116 4.27 -76.08 9.20
N PRO A 117 4.96 -76.15 10.38
CA PRO A 117 4.27 -76.46 11.67
C PRO A 117 4.85 -75.82 12.97
N SER A 118 3.98 -75.73 14.00
CA SER A 118 4.10 -76.11 15.45
C SER A 118 5.40 -75.82 16.23
N GLU A 119 5.47 -75.45 17.52
CA GLU A 119 4.70 -75.61 18.77
C GLU A 119 5.36 -74.61 19.78
N GLU A 120 4.69 -73.99 20.75
CA GLU A 120 4.46 -74.55 22.10
C GLU A 120 3.45 -73.71 22.90
N ILE A 121 2.78 -74.41 23.81
CA ILE A 121 1.57 -74.08 24.54
C ILE A 121 1.93 -73.66 25.98
N GLN A 122 1.26 -72.66 26.55
CA GLN A 122 0.84 -72.76 27.97
C GLN A 122 -0.40 -71.90 28.30
N TYR A 123 -1.33 -72.54 29.00
CA TYR A 123 -2.68 -72.15 29.39
C TYR A 123 -2.73 -71.24 30.63
N ASP A 124 -3.76 -70.40 30.75
CA ASP A 124 -4.69 -70.44 31.89
C ASP A 124 -6.04 -69.71 31.61
N GLU A 125 -7.12 -70.27 32.16
CA GLU A 125 -8.57 -70.04 32.01
C GLU A 125 -9.06 -68.76 32.77
N ALA A 126 -10.26 -68.12 32.67
CA ALA A 126 -11.59 -68.42 32.13
C ALA A 126 -12.46 -67.11 31.96
N GLU A 127 -13.21 -67.01 30.84
CA GLU A 127 -14.64 -66.57 30.59
C GLU A 127 -15.34 -65.38 31.33
N PRO A 128 -16.46 -64.80 30.80
CA PRO A 128 -16.73 -64.21 29.47
C PRO A 128 -17.59 -62.89 29.53
N GLY A 129 -17.72 -62.13 28.42
CA GLY A 129 -18.66 -60.99 28.39
C GLY A 129 -18.74 -60.14 27.12
N THR A 130 -19.36 -60.68 26.07
CA THR A 130 -20.24 -60.02 25.08
C THR A 130 -19.94 -58.63 24.48
N THR A 131 -19.70 -58.67 23.16
CA THR A 131 -20.34 -57.92 22.04
C THR A 131 -19.88 -56.50 21.62
N ALA A 132 -19.68 -56.42 20.29
CA ALA A 132 -19.80 -55.29 19.36
C ALA A 132 -18.51 -54.51 19.04
N GLU A 133 -17.71 -55.07 18.13
CA GLU A 133 -16.77 -54.33 17.30
C GLU A 133 -17.53 -53.60 16.18
N THR A 134 -17.53 -52.26 16.23
CA THR A 134 -17.66 -51.42 15.04
C THR A 134 -16.30 -50.80 14.76
N ASP A 135 -15.73 -51.17 13.62
CA ASP A 135 -14.58 -50.52 12.98
C ASP A 135 -14.79 -49.00 12.93
N ASP A 136 -13.97 -48.27 13.68
CA ASP A 136 -13.80 -46.83 13.50
C ASP A 136 -12.30 -46.54 13.42
N HIS A 137 -11.81 -46.38 12.19
CA HIS A 137 -10.45 -45.94 11.91
C HIS A 137 -10.29 -44.46 12.28
N ALA A 138 -10.20 -44.16 13.58
CA ALA A 138 -9.70 -42.88 14.06
C ALA A 138 -8.18 -42.83 13.82
N GLN A 139 -7.75 -42.09 12.79
CA GLN A 139 -6.34 -41.74 12.61
C GLN A 139 -5.85 -40.97 13.85
N ILE A 140 -4.97 -41.60 14.62
CA ILE A 140 -4.30 -40.99 15.78
C ILE A 140 -3.36 -39.90 15.26
N ILE A 141 -3.75 -38.63 15.41
CA ILE A 141 -2.87 -37.48 15.15
C ILE A 141 -1.73 -37.50 16.19
N PRO A 142 -0.44 -37.44 15.79
CA PRO A 142 0.68 -37.39 16.73
C PRO A 142 0.57 -36.20 17.69
N SER A 143 0.89 -36.41 18.97
CA SER A 143 0.80 -35.38 20.04
C SER A 143 1.60 -34.10 19.77
N SER A 144 2.67 -34.20 18.97
CA SER A 144 3.48 -33.05 18.54
C SER A 144 2.76 -32.12 17.54
N GLU A 145 1.95 -32.67 16.63
CA GLU A 145 1.19 -31.88 15.64
C GLU A 145 0.04 -31.12 16.31
N LEU A 146 -0.61 -31.72 17.31
CA LEU A 146 -1.66 -31.07 18.09
C LEU A 146 -1.12 -29.89 18.92
N SER A 147 0.09 -30.03 19.49
CA SER A 147 0.79 -28.93 20.17
C SER A 147 1.07 -27.77 19.23
N GLN A 148 1.63 -28.06 18.05
CA GLN A 148 1.93 -27.05 17.04
C GLN A 148 0.68 -26.33 16.52
N GLN A 149 -0.42 -27.04 16.31
CA GLN A 149 -1.70 -26.44 15.90
C GLN A 149 -2.26 -25.51 17.00
N THR A 150 -2.11 -25.89 18.26
CA THR A 150 -2.55 -25.08 19.41
C THR A 150 -1.73 -23.80 19.52
N GLU A 151 -0.40 -23.90 19.42
CA GLU A 151 0.51 -22.75 19.41
C GLU A 151 0.23 -21.80 18.24
N ALA A 152 -0.02 -22.34 17.03
CA ALA A 152 -0.35 -21.55 15.86
C ALA A 152 -1.67 -20.77 16.02
N ARG A 153 -2.69 -21.37 16.66
CA ARG A 153 -3.96 -20.69 16.98
C ARG A 153 -3.77 -19.57 18.00
N VAL A 154 -3.05 -19.85 19.09
CA VAL A 154 -2.76 -18.83 20.12
C VAL A 154 -2.02 -17.63 19.52
N LEU A 155 -1.04 -17.87 18.65
CA LEU A 155 -0.31 -16.79 17.98
C LEU A 155 -1.18 -16.02 16.97
N HIS A 156 -2.05 -16.70 16.22
CA HIS A 156 -3.06 -16.05 15.39
C HIS A 156 -3.94 -15.12 16.24
N ASP A 157 -4.49 -15.62 17.34
CA ASP A 157 -5.39 -14.87 18.21
C ASP A 157 -4.72 -13.61 18.76
N HIS A 158 -3.46 -13.69 19.18
CA HIS A 158 -2.69 -12.52 19.63
C HIS A 158 -2.49 -11.48 18.51
N LEU A 159 -2.04 -11.90 17.33
CA LEU A 159 -1.78 -10.99 16.20
C LEU A 159 -3.07 -10.35 15.65
N TRP A 160 -4.15 -11.12 15.63
CA TRP A 160 -5.47 -10.67 15.21
C TRP A 160 -6.09 -9.71 16.23
N THR A 161 -5.93 -9.99 17.52
CA THR A 161 -6.33 -9.11 18.62
C THR A 161 -5.61 -7.77 18.55
N VAL A 162 -4.30 -7.77 18.32
CA VAL A 162 -3.52 -6.55 18.09
C VAL A 162 -4.11 -5.72 16.95
N PHE A 163 -4.39 -6.35 15.81
CA PHE A 163 -4.96 -5.65 14.65
C PHE A 163 -6.32 -5.01 15.00
N SER A 164 -7.19 -5.80 15.61
CA SER A 164 -8.57 -5.45 15.93
C SER A 164 -8.68 -4.38 17.02
N LEU A 165 -7.71 -4.30 17.94
CA LEU A 165 -7.73 -3.35 19.07
C LEU A 165 -6.94 -2.06 18.81
N ILE A 166 -5.93 -2.10 17.96
CA ILE A 166 -5.05 -0.95 17.70
C ILE A 166 -5.40 -0.28 16.37
N PHE A 167 -5.46 -1.04 15.29
CA PHE A 167 -5.50 -0.48 13.94
C PHE A 167 -6.93 -0.31 13.41
N GLU A 168 -7.76 -1.34 13.57
CA GLU A 168 -9.10 -1.38 13.01
C GLU A 168 -10.05 -0.30 13.54
N PRO A 169 -10.02 0.08 14.84
CA PRO A 169 -10.85 1.17 15.35
C PRO A 169 -10.50 2.51 14.69
N VAL A 170 -9.22 2.78 14.45
CA VAL A 170 -8.77 4.03 13.83
C VAL A 170 -9.24 4.11 12.37
N LEU A 171 -9.13 3.02 11.62
CA LEU A 171 -9.67 2.98 10.25
C LEU A 171 -11.19 3.14 10.22
N THR A 172 -11.89 2.46 11.13
CA THR A 172 -13.36 2.52 11.23
C THR A 172 -13.82 3.96 11.50
N LEU A 173 -13.15 4.66 12.42
CA LEU A 173 -13.42 6.07 12.71
C LEU A 173 -13.15 6.99 11.51
N TRP A 174 -12.11 6.72 10.72
CA TRP A 174 -11.83 7.48 9.50
C TRP A 174 -12.86 7.24 8.40
N THR A 175 -13.37 6.03 8.27
CA THR A 175 -14.43 5.70 7.31
C THR A 175 -15.84 6.00 7.80
N GLY A 176 -15.99 6.37 9.08
CA GLY A 176 -17.25 6.66 9.73
C GLY A 176 -17.93 7.95 9.26
N PRO A 177 -19.18 8.20 9.69
CA PRO A 177 -20.03 9.29 9.20
C PRO A 177 -19.49 10.71 9.45
N ASP A 178 -18.69 10.88 10.50
CA ASP A 178 -18.15 12.21 10.88
C ASP A 178 -16.86 12.57 10.15
N CYS A 179 -16.09 11.58 9.70
CA CYS A 179 -14.84 11.81 8.97
C CYS A 179 -15.04 11.66 7.44
N SER A 180 -15.97 10.82 7.01
CA SER A 180 -16.30 10.63 5.60
C SER A 180 -16.99 11.86 5.01
N PRO A 181 -16.57 12.34 3.83
CA PRO A 181 -17.33 13.36 3.10
C PRO A 181 -18.63 12.81 2.50
N TYR A 182 -18.72 11.48 2.33
CA TYR A 182 -19.91 10.78 1.85
C TYR A 182 -20.89 10.49 2.99
N VAL A 183 -22.16 10.29 2.64
CA VAL A 183 -23.16 9.80 3.59
C VAL A 183 -22.86 8.34 3.93
N VAL A 184 -22.77 8.05 5.22
CA VAL A 184 -22.64 6.70 5.79
C VAL A 184 -23.91 6.41 6.58
N PRO A 185 -24.71 5.41 6.21
CA PRO A 185 -25.90 5.01 6.95
C PRO A 185 -25.58 4.56 8.38
N ASP A 186 -26.49 4.76 9.32
CA ASP A 186 -26.29 4.44 10.74
C ASP A 186 -25.98 2.95 10.96
N HIS A 187 -26.63 2.04 10.22
CA HIS A 187 -26.37 0.60 10.29
C HIS A 187 -25.01 0.18 9.75
N MET A 188 -24.32 1.06 9.02
CA MET A 188 -22.98 0.86 8.47
C MET A 188 -21.87 1.59 9.24
N SER A 189 -22.23 2.47 10.17
CA SER A 189 -21.31 3.34 10.91
C SER A 189 -20.23 2.57 11.70
N ASN A 190 -20.56 1.35 12.12
CA ASN A 190 -19.68 0.48 12.91
C ASN A 190 -18.99 -0.61 12.06
N LEU A 191 -19.12 -0.58 10.73
CA LEU A 191 -18.46 -1.57 9.89
C LEU A 191 -16.95 -1.38 9.93
N THR A 192 -16.26 -2.46 10.29
CA THR A 192 -14.81 -2.46 10.27
C THR A 192 -14.26 -2.51 8.85
N MET A 193 -12.99 -2.17 8.67
CA MET A 193 -12.34 -2.21 7.35
C MET A 193 -12.34 -3.63 6.76
N LEU A 194 -12.07 -4.65 7.58
CA LEU A 194 -12.14 -6.05 7.13
C LEU A 194 -13.55 -6.44 6.71
N GLN A 195 -14.55 -6.11 7.53
CA GLN A 195 -15.96 -6.38 7.24
C GLN A 195 -16.43 -5.69 5.97
N LEU A 196 -16.01 -4.44 5.74
CA LEU A 196 -16.32 -3.68 4.55
C LEU A 196 -15.73 -4.33 3.29
N ALA A 197 -14.44 -4.67 3.32
CA ALA A 197 -13.76 -5.30 2.19
C ALA A 197 -14.37 -6.67 1.83
N VAL A 198 -14.66 -7.50 2.84
CA VAL A 198 -15.32 -8.80 2.65
C VAL A 198 -16.73 -8.61 2.11
N SER A 199 -17.55 -7.74 2.72
CA SER A 199 -18.95 -7.53 2.28
C SER A 199 -19.03 -7.04 0.83
N LEU A 200 -18.11 -6.16 0.41
CA LEU A 200 -18.04 -5.69 -0.97
C LEU A 200 -17.61 -6.78 -1.96
N ASP A 201 -16.68 -7.66 -1.58
CA ASP A 201 -16.27 -8.81 -2.40
C ASP A 201 -17.38 -9.86 -2.54
N TRP A 202 -18.13 -10.09 -1.45
CA TRP A 202 -19.33 -10.92 -1.45
C TRP A 202 -20.37 -10.40 -2.44
N ALA A 203 -20.64 -9.10 -2.41
CA ALA A 203 -21.57 -8.44 -3.32
C ALA A 203 -21.14 -8.52 -4.79
N ASN A 204 -19.83 -8.52 -5.04
CA ASN A 204 -19.22 -8.62 -6.36
C ASN A 204 -19.09 -10.05 -6.92
N CYS A 205 -19.31 -11.08 -6.10
CA CYS A 205 -19.27 -12.48 -6.55
C CYS A 205 -20.48 -12.82 -7.39
N THR A 206 -20.24 -13.36 -8.59
CA THR A 206 -21.27 -13.79 -9.55
C THR A 206 -21.75 -15.24 -9.31
N CYS A 207 -21.40 -15.79 -8.16
CA CYS A 207 -21.49 -17.21 -7.84
C CYS A 207 -22.82 -17.44 -7.12
N ARG A 208 -23.78 -18.09 -7.79
CA ARG A 208 -25.10 -18.39 -7.20
C ARG A 208 -24.90 -19.19 -5.91
N THR A 209 -25.67 -18.83 -4.89
CA THR A 209 -25.85 -19.65 -3.68
C THR A 209 -26.58 -20.95 -3.98
N ASP A 210 -27.27 -21.05 -5.12
CA ASP A 210 -27.95 -22.26 -5.57
C ASP A 210 -27.31 -22.84 -6.84
N ASN A 211 -26.91 -24.10 -6.72
CA ASN A 211 -26.44 -25.06 -7.73
C ASN A 211 -24.92 -25.17 -7.92
N HIS A 212 -24.42 -26.31 -7.43
CA HIS A 212 -23.18 -26.98 -7.84
C HIS A 212 -23.18 -27.21 -9.36
N VAL A 213 -22.71 -26.23 -10.13
CA VAL A 213 -22.22 -26.49 -11.49
C VAL A 213 -20.86 -25.81 -11.63
N PRO A 214 -19.77 -26.58 -11.86
CA PRO A 214 -18.46 -26.00 -12.09
C PRO A 214 -18.44 -25.34 -13.48
N HIS A 215 -18.64 -24.03 -13.53
CA HIS A 215 -18.47 -23.27 -14.77
C HIS A 215 -16.99 -23.28 -15.19
N ARG A 216 -16.70 -23.90 -16.35
CA ARG A 216 -15.39 -24.04 -16.99
C ARG A 216 -14.75 -22.73 -17.52
N HIS A 217 -15.09 -21.57 -16.95
CA HIS A 217 -14.50 -20.29 -17.36
C HIS A 217 -13.94 -19.51 -16.17
N GLY A 218 -12.75 -19.92 -15.71
CA GLY A 218 -11.60 -19.14 -15.19
C GLY A 218 -11.73 -17.90 -14.29
N TRP A 219 -12.93 -17.41 -13.94
CA TRP A 219 -13.11 -16.30 -13.00
C TRP A 219 -13.24 -16.88 -11.60
N HIS A 220 -12.11 -16.92 -10.88
CA HIS A 220 -12.09 -17.36 -9.49
C HIS A 220 -12.91 -16.38 -8.64
N CYS A 221 -13.85 -16.93 -7.89
CA CYS A 221 -14.73 -16.22 -7.00
C CYS A 221 -13.94 -15.64 -5.79
N PRO A 222 -13.90 -14.30 -5.58
CA PRO A 222 -13.21 -13.73 -4.42
C PRO A 222 -13.78 -14.15 -3.06
N ARG A 223 -15.07 -14.53 -3.00
CA ARG A 223 -15.76 -14.97 -1.77
C ARG A 223 -15.16 -16.23 -1.16
N GLY A 224 -14.62 -17.13 -2.00
CA GLY A 224 -14.02 -18.40 -1.58
C GLY A 224 -12.60 -18.60 -2.12
N ASP A 225 -11.95 -17.53 -2.59
CA ASP A 225 -10.57 -17.63 -3.06
C ASP A 225 -9.64 -17.73 -1.86
N ARG A 226 -9.35 -18.96 -1.48
CA ARG A 226 -8.45 -19.31 -0.36
C ARG A 226 -7.12 -18.57 -0.43
N ALA A 227 -6.57 -18.30 -1.62
CA ALA A 227 -5.31 -17.56 -1.74
C ALA A 227 -5.47 -16.09 -1.36
N VAL A 228 -6.60 -15.46 -1.70
CA VAL A 228 -6.91 -14.07 -1.31
C VAL A 228 -7.09 -13.96 0.20
N GLN A 229 -7.84 -14.89 0.80
CA GLN A 229 -8.07 -14.92 2.24
C GLN A 229 -6.76 -15.12 3.01
N LEU A 230 -5.92 -16.08 2.60
CA LEU A 230 -4.61 -16.31 3.21
C LEU A 230 -3.67 -15.11 3.02
N ALA A 231 -3.71 -14.42 1.87
CA ALA A 231 -2.93 -13.21 1.66
C ALA A 231 -3.36 -12.07 2.60
N LEU A 232 -4.66 -11.91 2.85
CA LEU A 232 -5.17 -10.94 3.82
C LEU A 232 -4.74 -11.28 5.25
N ILE A 233 -4.93 -12.54 5.67
CA ILE A 233 -4.54 -13.02 7.00
C ILE A 233 -3.05 -12.83 7.25
N SER A 234 -2.21 -13.27 6.32
CA SER A 234 -0.75 -13.13 6.43
C SER A 234 -0.29 -11.66 6.43
N ALA A 235 -0.94 -10.78 5.65
CA ALA A 235 -0.68 -9.34 5.70
C ALA A 235 -1.03 -8.75 7.07
N VAL A 236 -2.17 -9.13 7.66
CA VAL A 236 -2.57 -8.73 9.03
C VAL A 236 -1.55 -9.23 10.06
N HIS A 237 -1.18 -10.51 10.02
CA HIS A 237 -0.18 -11.09 10.93
C HIS A 237 1.15 -10.34 10.87
N SER A 238 1.68 -10.14 9.66
CA SER A 238 2.95 -9.46 9.45
C SER A 238 2.89 -7.98 9.86
N PHE A 239 1.77 -7.29 9.58
CA PHE A 239 1.57 -5.91 9.98
C PHE A 239 1.52 -5.75 11.50
N SER A 240 0.74 -6.60 12.18
CA SER A 240 0.49 -6.56 13.63
C SER A 240 1.68 -6.99 14.47
N PHE A 241 2.60 -7.78 13.91
CA PHE A 241 3.74 -8.35 14.64
C PHE A 241 4.51 -7.33 15.51
N ARG A 242 4.60 -6.07 15.06
CA ARG A 242 5.32 -5.01 15.79
C ARG A 242 4.75 -4.67 17.17
N TRP A 243 3.49 -5.00 17.44
CA TRP A 243 2.86 -4.82 18.76
C TRP A 243 2.60 -6.14 19.50
N LEU A 244 3.10 -7.26 18.98
CA LEU A 244 2.99 -8.56 19.66
C LEU A 244 3.51 -8.51 21.12
N PRO A 245 4.63 -7.84 21.44
CA PRO A 245 5.13 -7.74 22.83
C PRO A 245 4.15 -7.07 23.81
N LEU A 246 3.13 -6.36 23.32
CA LEU A 246 2.15 -5.70 24.19
C LEU A 246 1.08 -6.67 24.71
N VAL A 247 0.81 -7.73 23.95
CA VAL A 247 -0.24 -8.71 24.27
C VAL A 247 0.33 -10.05 24.76
N THR A 248 1.64 -10.26 24.62
CA THR A 248 2.31 -11.47 25.10
C THR A 248 3.11 -11.22 26.38
N ASP A 249 2.96 -12.09 27.37
CA ASP A 249 3.77 -12.08 28.59
C ASP A 249 5.16 -12.72 28.41
N THR A 250 5.46 -13.21 27.21
CA THR A 250 6.76 -13.77 26.87
C THR A 250 7.81 -12.66 26.85
N ALA A 251 8.54 -12.52 27.95
CA ALA A 251 9.88 -11.92 27.98
C ALA A 251 10.88 -12.82 27.22
N GLY A 252 10.51 -13.23 26.01
CA GLY A 252 11.17 -14.26 25.23
C GLY A 252 12.40 -13.72 24.49
N ASP A 253 13.37 -14.60 24.32
CA ASP A 253 14.59 -14.47 23.53
C ASP A 253 14.37 -13.58 22.29
N GLY A 254 14.98 -12.38 22.28
CA GLY A 254 14.83 -11.41 21.20
C GLY A 254 15.18 -11.98 19.83
N GLN A 255 16.01 -13.03 19.78
CA GLN A 255 16.35 -13.74 18.55
C GLN A 255 15.18 -14.57 17.99
N GLN A 256 14.31 -15.12 18.83
CA GLN A 256 13.11 -15.83 18.40
C GLN A 256 12.08 -14.88 17.81
N LEU A 257 11.87 -13.72 18.43
CA LEU A 257 10.99 -12.68 17.91
C LEU A 257 11.48 -12.16 16.54
N LEU A 258 12.79 -11.93 16.38
CA LEU A 258 13.35 -11.52 15.09
C LEU A 258 13.07 -12.56 13.99
N ARG A 259 13.33 -13.84 14.26
CA ARG A 259 13.06 -14.93 13.33
C ARG A 259 11.58 -15.05 12.98
N LEU A 260 10.69 -14.91 13.96
CA LEU A 260 9.25 -14.90 13.73
C LEU A 260 8.83 -13.74 12.82
N GLY A 261 9.33 -12.53 13.08
CA GLY A 261 9.06 -11.36 12.24
C GLY A 261 9.51 -11.55 10.79
N GLU A 262 10.69 -12.12 10.58
CA GLU A 262 11.22 -12.46 9.25
C GLU A 262 10.36 -13.50 8.52
N HIS A 263 9.94 -14.54 9.23
CA HIS A 263 9.05 -15.57 8.69
C HIS A 263 7.69 -14.99 8.28
N LEU A 264 7.04 -14.24 9.17
CA LEU A 264 5.74 -13.61 8.89
C LEU A 264 5.81 -12.67 7.69
N TRP A 265 6.85 -11.83 7.61
CA TRP A 265 7.03 -10.91 6.50
C TRP A 265 7.30 -11.61 5.17
N THR A 266 8.17 -12.62 5.16
CA THR A 266 8.51 -13.38 3.95
C THR A 266 7.31 -14.15 3.43
N ASN A 267 6.54 -14.76 4.33
CA ASN A 267 5.32 -15.47 4.01
C ASN A 267 4.24 -14.52 3.46
N ALA A 268 4.00 -13.38 4.11
CA ALA A 268 3.08 -12.34 3.62
C ALA A 268 3.50 -11.85 2.22
N LYS A 269 4.79 -11.57 1.99
CA LYS A 269 5.31 -11.18 0.68
C LYS A 269 5.00 -12.24 -0.39
N SER A 270 5.30 -13.50 -0.11
CA SER A 270 5.04 -14.61 -1.05
C SER A 270 3.56 -14.71 -1.43
N ARG A 271 2.67 -14.65 -0.44
CA ARG A 271 1.21 -14.73 -0.65
C ARG A 271 0.67 -13.52 -1.39
N ILE A 272 1.10 -12.31 -1.03
CA ILE A 272 0.72 -11.07 -1.72
C ILE A 272 1.11 -11.12 -3.19
N MET A 273 2.34 -11.55 -3.50
CA MET A 273 2.79 -11.69 -4.89
C MET A 273 1.97 -12.72 -5.68
N SER A 274 1.44 -13.76 -5.01
CA SER A 274 0.57 -14.77 -5.65
C SER A 274 -0.84 -14.27 -5.98
N VAL A 275 -1.30 -13.19 -5.34
CA VAL A 275 -2.63 -12.59 -5.55
C VAL A 275 -2.57 -11.18 -6.13
N PHE A 276 -1.38 -10.71 -6.50
CA PHE A 276 -1.11 -9.31 -6.87
C PHE A 276 -2.01 -8.79 -8.01
N ASP A 277 -2.36 -9.66 -8.96
CA ASP A 277 -3.22 -9.37 -10.10
C ASP A 277 -4.71 -9.68 -9.87
N LYS A 278 -5.06 -10.32 -8.75
CA LYS A 278 -6.44 -10.66 -8.40
C LYS A 278 -7.21 -9.45 -7.92
N LEU A 279 -8.11 -8.94 -8.77
CA LEU A 279 -8.96 -7.79 -8.52
C LEU A 279 -10.04 -8.11 -7.46
N SER A 280 -9.81 -7.74 -6.20
CA SER A 280 -10.77 -7.81 -5.10
C SER A 280 -10.47 -6.74 -4.04
N TYR A 281 -11.46 -6.40 -3.22
CA TYR A 281 -11.29 -5.45 -2.11
C TYR A 281 -10.44 -6.05 -0.98
N GLN A 282 -10.54 -7.36 -0.72
CA GLN A 282 -9.65 -8.06 0.21
C GLN A 282 -8.19 -8.01 -0.27
N THR A 283 -7.91 -8.23 -1.55
CA THR A 283 -6.56 -8.10 -2.12
C THR A 283 -6.06 -6.66 -1.99
N ALA A 284 -6.91 -5.67 -2.27
CA ALA A 284 -6.53 -4.26 -2.12
C ALA A 284 -6.14 -3.92 -0.67
N LEU A 285 -6.90 -4.40 0.31
CA LEU A 285 -6.59 -4.22 1.73
C LEU A 285 -5.30 -4.96 2.12
N ALA A 286 -5.13 -6.20 1.69
CA ALA A 286 -3.93 -6.99 1.96
C ALA A 286 -2.65 -6.33 1.41
N LEU A 287 -2.72 -5.83 0.17
CA LEU A 287 -1.64 -5.07 -0.48
C LEU A 287 -1.29 -3.79 0.30
N TYR A 288 -2.30 -3.05 0.76
CA TYR A 288 -2.10 -1.83 1.53
C TYR A 288 -1.44 -2.12 2.89
N LEU A 289 -1.95 -3.11 3.64
CA LEU A 289 -1.39 -3.51 4.93
C LEU A 289 0.06 -3.98 4.79
N PHE A 290 0.34 -4.85 3.81
CA PHE A 290 1.70 -5.29 3.54
C PHE A 290 2.62 -4.13 3.16
N GLY A 291 2.13 -3.17 2.37
CA GLY A 291 2.87 -1.96 2.02
C GLY A 291 3.24 -1.07 3.21
N LEU A 292 2.46 -1.12 4.30
CA LEU A 292 2.75 -0.43 5.57
C LEU A 292 3.61 -1.25 6.54
N THR A 293 4.00 -2.47 6.17
CA THR A 293 4.77 -3.37 7.04
C THR A 293 6.27 -3.10 6.92
N PRO A 294 6.95 -2.71 8.02
CA PRO A 294 8.39 -2.54 8.04
C PRO A 294 9.13 -3.81 7.66
N ILE A 295 10.25 -3.64 6.97
CA ILE A 295 11.14 -4.74 6.62
C ILE A 295 11.93 -5.16 7.87
N PRO A 296 11.91 -6.45 8.25
CA PRO A 296 12.67 -6.94 9.40
C PRO A 296 14.18 -6.94 9.14
N LYS A 297 14.99 -6.85 10.21
CA LYS A 297 16.45 -6.62 10.13
C LYS A 297 17.23 -7.73 9.40
N GLY A 298 16.85 -9.00 9.49
CA GLY A 298 17.55 -10.10 8.82
C GLY A 298 16.99 -10.51 7.46
N ALA A 299 16.00 -9.78 6.92
CA ALA A 299 15.62 -9.90 5.50
C ALA A 299 16.71 -9.26 4.60
N SER A 300 17.80 -9.98 4.33
CA SER A 300 18.92 -9.61 3.44
C SER A 300 18.93 -10.58 2.24
N VAL A 301 19.03 -10.17 0.97
CA VAL A 301 20.15 -9.42 0.34
C VAL A 301 19.68 -8.29 -0.61
N ASP A 302 18.38 -8.09 -0.78
CA ASP A 302 17.86 -7.17 -1.80
C ASP A 302 16.93 -6.11 -1.20
N VAL A 303 17.53 -5.28 -0.34
CA VAL A 303 16.85 -4.23 0.43
C VAL A 303 16.10 -3.28 -0.52
N GLU A 304 16.66 -2.96 -1.67
CA GLU A 304 16.00 -2.13 -2.70
C GLU A 304 14.77 -2.84 -3.31
N ASN A 305 14.86 -4.14 -3.61
CA ASN A 305 13.71 -4.94 -4.06
C ASN A 305 12.65 -5.14 -2.96
N ALA A 306 13.04 -5.08 -1.68
CA ALA A 306 12.11 -5.16 -0.56
C ALA A 306 11.36 -3.83 -0.33
N HIS A 307 12.05 -2.69 -0.39
CA HIS A 307 11.40 -1.36 -0.28
C HIS A 307 10.46 -1.12 -1.46
N SER A 308 10.90 -1.44 -2.68
CA SER A 308 10.04 -1.36 -3.87
C SER A 308 8.83 -2.28 -3.78
N ALA A 309 8.93 -3.47 -3.18
CA ALA A 309 7.77 -4.36 -3.00
C ALA A 309 6.66 -3.72 -2.14
N GLY A 310 7.01 -3.01 -1.07
CA GLY A 310 6.05 -2.30 -0.23
C GLY A 310 5.37 -1.16 -0.99
N GLU A 311 6.16 -0.31 -1.65
CA GLU A 311 5.65 0.83 -2.44
C GLU A 311 4.76 0.38 -3.61
N VAL A 312 5.21 -0.62 -4.36
CA VAL A 312 4.46 -1.21 -5.47
C VAL A 312 3.15 -1.84 -4.99
N SER A 313 3.13 -2.40 -3.76
CA SER A 313 1.91 -2.94 -3.17
C SER A 313 0.89 -1.84 -2.84
N ILE A 314 1.31 -0.72 -2.24
CA ILE A 314 0.42 0.44 -2.01
C ILE A 314 -0.13 0.96 -3.34
N ASP A 315 0.74 1.16 -4.32
CA ASP A 315 0.36 1.62 -5.65
C ASP A 315 -0.65 0.67 -6.32
N MET A 316 -0.45 -0.64 -6.19
CA MET A 316 -1.38 -1.64 -6.72
C MET A 316 -2.70 -1.63 -5.95
N ALA A 317 -2.70 -1.53 -4.62
CA ALA A 317 -3.91 -1.44 -3.81
C ALA A 317 -4.82 -0.29 -4.30
N LEU A 318 -4.25 0.89 -4.50
CA LEU A 318 -4.98 2.08 -4.99
C LEU A 318 -5.53 1.85 -6.41
N ARG A 319 -4.75 1.23 -7.30
CA ARG A 319 -5.21 0.87 -8.65
C ARG A 319 -6.32 -0.17 -8.62
N GLN A 320 -6.30 -1.14 -7.70
CA GLN A 320 -7.36 -2.13 -7.55
C GLN A 320 -8.66 -1.47 -7.10
N ILE A 321 -8.62 -0.57 -6.09
CA ILE A 321 -9.79 0.22 -5.64
C ILE A 321 -10.39 1.02 -6.82
N HIS A 322 -9.54 1.73 -7.57
CA HIS A 322 -9.98 2.47 -8.76
C HIS A 322 -10.63 1.55 -9.80
N ARG A 323 -9.98 0.43 -10.13
CA ARG A 323 -10.47 -0.54 -11.14
C ARG A 323 -11.78 -1.19 -10.73
N LEU A 324 -11.97 -1.51 -9.45
CA LEU A 324 -13.21 -2.07 -8.91
C LEU A 324 -14.36 -1.08 -9.09
N ARG A 325 -14.15 0.18 -8.69
CA ARG A 325 -15.13 1.27 -8.81
C ARG A 325 -15.48 1.58 -10.27
N VAL A 326 -14.51 1.58 -11.19
CA VAL A 326 -14.75 1.85 -12.63
C VAL A 326 -15.35 0.64 -13.36
N LYS A 327 -15.04 -0.61 -12.98
CA LYS A 327 -15.59 -1.82 -13.64
C LYS A 327 -17.11 -1.82 -13.73
N ARG A 328 -17.79 -1.17 -12.78
CA ARG A 328 -19.25 -1.09 -12.72
C ARG A 328 -19.83 0.11 -13.46
N ARG A 329 -19.06 1.17 -13.68
CA ARG A 329 -19.58 2.44 -14.22
C ARG A 329 -19.69 2.47 -15.75
N ASP A 330 -18.99 1.62 -16.50
CA ASP A 330 -19.14 1.55 -17.97
C ASP A 330 -18.60 0.28 -18.66
N ILE A 331 -19.18 -0.02 -19.83
CA ILE A 331 -18.85 -1.08 -20.79
C ILE A 331 -17.37 -0.95 -21.22
N ARG A 332 -16.57 -2.01 -21.05
CA ARG A 332 -15.14 -2.00 -21.38
C ARG A 332 -14.87 -2.42 -22.82
N PHE A 333 -14.18 -1.56 -23.58
CA PHE A 333 -13.36 -1.96 -24.72
C PHE A 333 -11.90 -2.14 -24.23
N SER A 334 -11.33 -3.34 -24.40
CA SER A 334 -9.92 -3.62 -24.12
C SER A 334 -9.14 -3.78 -25.43
N GLY A 335 -8.08 -2.99 -25.59
CA GLY A 335 -7.25 -3.00 -26.81
C GLY A 335 -6.44 -4.28 -27.06
N THR A 336 -6.40 -5.22 -26.10
CA THR A 336 -5.70 -6.50 -26.23
C THR A 336 -6.64 -7.72 -26.26
N GLY A 337 -7.95 -7.49 -26.28
CA GLY A 337 -8.94 -8.55 -26.45
C GLY A 337 -10.33 -7.94 -26.58
N LEU A 338 -10.97 -8.17 -27.72
CA LEU A 338 -12.38 -7.87 -27.91
C LEU A 338 -13.22 -8.82 -27.03
N SER A 339 -13.35 -8.54 -25.75
CA SER A 339 -14.53 -8.98 -25.01
C SER A 339 -15.68 -8.03 -25.35
N ILE A 340 -16.11 -8.05 -26.62
CA ILE A 340 -17.48 -7.69 -26.95
C ILE A 340 -18.30 -8.70 -26.17
N GLY A 341 -19.10 -8.24 -25.21
CA GLY A 341 -20.19 -9.02 -24.66
C GLY A 341 -21.11 -9.38 -25.82
N ARG A 342 -20.79 -10.46 -26.52
CA ARG A 342 -21.66 -11.10 -27.49
C ARG A 342 -22.69 -11.85 -26.65
N SER A 343 -23.63 -11.10 -26.07
CA SER A 343 -24.93 -11.68 -25.80
C SER A 343 -25.52 -11.97 -27.17
N GLY A 344 -25.51 -13.24 -27.55
CA GLY A 344 -26.32 -13.67 -28.67
C GLY A 344 -27.78 -13.45 -28.29
N GLY A 345 -28.40 -12.42 -28.85
CA GLY A 345 -29.85 -12.33 -28.97
C GLY A 345 -30.67 -12.34 -27.67
N GLU A 346 -30.25 -11.64 -26.62
CA GLU A 346 -31.14 -11.31 -25.51
C GLU A 346 -31.32 -9.80 -25.39
N THR A 347 -32.59 -9.41 -25.28
CA THR A 347 -33.19 -8.08 -25.10
C THR A 347 -32.38 -7.13 -24.19
N PRO A 348 -32.50 -5.80 -24.37
CA PRO A 348 -31.74 -4.82 -23.60
C PRO A 348 -31.95 -5.07 -22.10
N ILE A 349 -30.85 -5.38 -21.42
CA ILE A 349 -30.81 -5.67 -19.98
C ILE A 349 -31.36 -4.44 -19.27
N ASN A 350 -32.55 -4.58 -18.66
CA ASN A 350 -33.00 -3.68 -17.61
C ASN A 350 -31.87 -3.56 -16.58
N HIS A 351 -31.27 -2.38 -16.46
CA HIS A 351 -30.36 -2.08 -15.37
C HIS A 351 -31.17 -2.14 -14.07
N SER A 352 -31.14 -3.27 -13.35
CA SER A 352 -31.69 -3.29 -12.00
C SER A 352 -30.87 -2.31 -11.14
N PRO A 353 -31.52 -1.43 -10.37
CA PRO A 353 -30.79 -0.48 -9.53
C PRO A 353 -29.99 -1.27 -8.50
N VAL A 354 -28.70 -0.94 -8.39
CA VAL A 354 -27.83 -1.42 -7.31
C VAL A 354 -28.42 -0.97 -5.98
N ASN A 355 -28.43 -1.82 -4.94
CA ASN A 355 -28.91 -1.41 -3.62
C ASN A 355 -28.06 -0.22 -3.13
N GLU A 356 -28.70 0.83 -2.61
CA GLU A 356 -28.06 2.04 -2.08
C GLU A 356 -26.95 1.71 -1.08
N ASP A 357 -27.17 0.68 -0.26
CA ASP A 357 -26.20 0.15 0.70
C ASP A 357 -24.86 -0.23 0.05
N PHE A 358 -24.87 -0.84 -1.15
CA PHE A 358 -23.62 -1.14 -1.86
C PHE A 358 -22.90 0.14 -2.27
N ILE A 359 -23.62 1.18 -2.69
CA ILE A 359 -23.06 2.47 -3.08
C ILE A 359 -22.41 3.15 -1.86
N HIS A 360 -23.07 3.11 -0.71
CA HIS A 360 -22.51 3.62 0.55
C HIS A 360 -21.23 2.88 0.94
N ALA A 361 -21.24 1.55 0.93
CA ALA A 361 -20.07 0.73 1.22
C ALA A 361 -18.91 1.00 0.22
N GLU A 362 -19.20 1.09 -1.08
CA GLU A 362 -18.18 1.41 -2.10
C GLU A 362 -17.61 2.82 -1.91
N ASN A 363 -18.43 3.79 -1.46
CA ASN A 363 -17.97 5.13 -1.14
C ASN A 363 -17.11 5.17 0.13
N MET A 364 -17.42 4.39 1.16
CA MET A 364 -16.57 4.23 2.34
C MET A 364 -15.20 3.67 1.95
N MET A 365 -15.17 2.62 1.10
CA MET A 365 -13.92 2.02 0.63
C MET A 365 -13.12 2.97 -0.25
N TYR A 366 -13.79 3.72 -1.13
CA TYR A 366 -13.14 4.75 -1.93
C TYR A 366 -12.56 5.86 -1.05
N TRP A 367 -13.29 6.31 -0.03
CA TRP A 367 -12.80 7.31 0.91
C TRP A 367 -11.56 6.83 1.66
N ALA A 368 -11.54 5.58 2.14
CA ALA A 368 -10.32 4.99 2.70
C ALA A 368 -9.15 5.06 1.71
N GLY A 369 -9.39 4.70 0.44
CA GLY A 369 -8.41 4.84 -0.63
C GLY A 369 -7.91 6.27 -0.84
N VAL A 370 -8.79 7.29 -0.74
CA VAL A 370 -8.41 8.71 -0.88
C VAL A 370 -7.50 9.14 0.29
N VAL A 371 -7.80 8.68 1.52
CA VAL A 371 -6.94 8.93 2.68
C VAL A 371 -5.55 8.31 2.47
N PHE A 372 -5.50 7.06 1.99
CA PHE A 372 -4.25 6.34 1.73
C PHE A 372 -3.42 7.01 0.64
N ASP A 373 -4.05 7.33 -0.50
CA ASP A 373 -3.42 7.99 -1.65
C ASP A 373 -2.88 9.37 -1.27
N THR A 374 -3.66 10.15 -0.52
CA THR A 374 -3.25 11.49 -0.07
C THR A 374 -2.07 11.43 0.89
N SER A 375 -2.10 10.51 1.87
CA SER A 375 -0.99 10.30 2.79
C SER A 375 0.28 9.91 2.04
N SER A 376 0.15 8.98 1.08
CA SER A 376 1.26 8.48 0.27
C SER A 376 1.85 9.55 -0.65
N ALA A 377 1.01 10.31 -1.35
CA ALA A 377 1.45 11.40 -2.22
C ALA A 377 2.15 12.51 -1.42
N MET A 378 1.59 12.88 -0.26
CA MET A 378 2.17 13.91 0.60
C MET A 378 3.52 13.47 1.19
N THR A 379 3.68 12.22 1.61
CA THR A 379 4.91 11.74 2.27
C THR A 379 6.00 11.36 1.28
N ARG A 380 5.66 10.69 0.17
CA ARG A 380 6.62 10.28 -0.86
C ARG A 380 6.94 11.37 -1.89
N GLY A 381 6.05 12.36 -2.07
CA GLY A 381 6.19 13.37 -3.13
C GLY A 381 5.88 12.82 -4.53
N CYS A 382 5.21 11.67 -4.58
CA CYS A 382 4.74 11.04 -5.82
C CYS A 382 3.36 11.60 -6.20
N PRO A 383 3.01 11.61 -7.50
CA PRO A 383 1.65 11.93 -7.94
C PRO A 383 0.63 10.98 -7.32
N SER A 384 -0.57 11.50 -7.04
CA SER A 384 -1.71 10.69 -6.60
C SER A 384 -2.09 9.64 -7.66
N ILE A 385 -2.44 8.45 -7.20
CA ILE A 385 -2.79 7.30 -8.06
C ILE A 385 -4.30 7.13 -8.18
N LEU A 386 -5.03 7.36 -7.09
CA LEU A 386 -6.48 7.20 -7.04
C LEU A 386 -7.19 8.51 -7.43
N CYS A 387 -6.66 9.64 -6.99
CA CYS A 387 -7.18 10.97 -7.28
C CYS A 387 -6.31 11.67 -8.33
N SER A 388 -6.89 12.63 -9.05
CA SER A 388 -6.17 13.52 -9.96
C SER A 388 -5.04 14.24 -9.22
N GLY A 389 -3.90 14.43 -9.89
CA GLY A 389 -2.73 15.14 -9.37
C GLY A 389 -2.95 16.65 -9.31
N VAL A 390 -1.92 17.42 -9.64
CA VAL A 390 -1.95 18.90 -9.65
C VAL A 390 -3.10 19.48 -10.46
N PHE A 391 -3.42 18.85 -11.60
CA PHE A 391 -4.49 19.28 -12.48
C PHE A 391 -5.75 18.46 -12.23
N GLY A 392 -6.80 19.10 -11.71
CA GLY A 392 -8.16 18.55 -11.70
C GLY A 392 -8.66 18.03 -10.36
N PHE A 393 -7.82 17.90 -9.33
CA PHE A 393 -8.28 17.37 -8.03
C PHE A 393 -9.42 18.22 -7.44
N GLU A 394 -9.39 19.54 -7.60
CA GLU A 394 -10.44 20.43 -7.08
C GLU A 394 -11.84 20.16 -7.67
N GLU A 395 -11.91 19.62 -8.89
CA GLU A 395 -13.16 19.33 -9.58
C GLU A 395 -13.75 17.97 -9.18
N GLU A 396 -12.95 17.11 -8.54
CA GLU A 396 -13.43 15.80 -8.14
C GLU A 396 -14.50 15.91 -7.06
N PRO A 397 -15.57 15.09 -7.14
CA PRO A 397 -16.67 15.14 -6.18
C PRO A 397 -16.23 15.01 -4.73
N VAL A 398 -15.21 14.19 -4.44
CA VAL A 398 -14.75 13.96 -3.06
C VAL A 398 -14.24 15.25 -2.41
N PHE A 399 -13.41 16.03 -3.10
CA PHE A 399 -12.84 17.26 -2.54
C PHE A 399 -13.87 18.40 -2.49
N ARG A 400 -14.82 18.44 -3.44
CA ARG A 400 -15.97 19.36 -3.35
C ARG A 400 -16.87 19.05 -2.16
N LEU A 401 -17.15 17.76 -1.91
CA LEU A 401 -17.92 17.33 -0.74
C LEU A 401 -17.20 17.65 0.56
N MET A 402 -15.87 17.50 0.64
CA MET A 402 -15.09 17.92 1.81
C MET A 402 -15.28 19.40 2.11
N LYS A 403 -15.11 20.28 1.10
CA LYS A 403 -15.33 21.72 1.24
C LYS A 403 -16.74 22.03 1.74
N ALA A 404 -17.76 21.41 1.14
CA ALA A 404 -19.16 21.60 1.54
C ALA A 404 -19.44 21.14 2.98
N ARG A 405 -18.92 19.96 3.39
CA ARG A 405 -19.10 19.43 4.75
C ARG A 405 -18.42 20.30 5.81
N VAL A 406 -17.22 20.82 5.53
CA VAL A 406 -16.54 21.76 6.43
C VAL A 406 -17.22 23.12 6.46
N GLN A 407 -17.87 23.54 5.36
CA GLN A 407 -18.76 24.71 5.36
C GLN A 407 -19.94 24.54 6.31
N LEU A 408 -20.68 23.45 6.16
CA LEU A 408 -21.82 23.14 7.04
C LEU A 408 -21.38 22.99 8.50
N PHE A 409 -20.25 22.32 8.75
CA PHE A 409 -19.70 22.20 10.09
C PHE A 409 -19.38 23.57 10.69
N HIS A 410 -18.71 24.44 9.94
CA HIS A 410 -18.40 25.79 10.39
C HIS A 410 -19.67 26.55 10.79
N GLU A 411 -20.68 26.59 9.94
CA GLU A 411 -21.96 27.26 10.23
C GLU A 411 -22.64 26.66 11.46
N SER A 412 -22.74 25.33 11.54
CA SER A 412 -23.40 24.62 12.65
C SER A 412 -22.72 24.82 14.02
N THR A 413 -21.43 25.14 14.05
CA THR A 413 -20.63 25.31 15.26
C THR A 413 -20.26 26.76 15.54
N GLU A 414 -20.93 27.72 14.89
CA GLU A 414 -20.69 29.15 15.11
C GLU A 414 -20.89 29.55 16.57
N SER A 415 -21.98 29.10 17.18
CA SER A 415 -22.28 29.38 18.60
C SER A 415 -21.21 28.83 19.53
N TRP A 416 -20.63 27.66 19.22
CA TRP A 416 -19.55 27.06 20.01
C TRP A 416 -18.26 27.88 19.94
N ARG A 417 -17.98 28.51 18.79
CA ARG A 417 -16.81 29.38 18.61
C ARG A 417 -17.00 30.76 19.26
N GLN A 418 -18.21 31.31 19.22
CA GLN A 418 -18.51 32.65 19.78
C GLN A 418 -18.69 32.62 21.29
N ASN A 419 -19.46 31.65 21.80
CA ASN A 419 -19.87 31.61 23.21
C ASN A 419 -19.09 30.57 24.03
N GLY A 420 -18.22 29.81 23.38
CA GLY A 420 -17.63 28.60 23.95
C GLY A 420 -18.61 27.42 23.95
N PHE A 421 -18.08 26.23 24.22
CA PHE A 421 -18.86 25.03 24.48
C PHE A 421 -18.15 24.18 25.53
N VAL A 422 -18.90 23.29 26.20
CA VAL A 422 -18.33 22.33 27.14
C VAL A 422 -17.96 21.06 26.35
N PRO A 423 -16.67 20.74 26.20
CA PRO A 423 -16.26 19.58 25.43
C PRO A 423 -16.64 18.27 26.17
N THR A 424 -17.28 17.36 25.46
CA THR A 424 -17.49 15.96 25.86
C THR A 424 -16.72 15.04 24.93
N SER A 425 -16.50 13.78 25.30
CA SER A 425 -15.83 12.80 24.41
C SER A 425 -16.50 12.73 23.03
N HIS A 426 -17.84 12.76 22.98
CA HIS A 426 -18.59 12.72 21.73
C HIS A 426 -18.41 14.02 20.92
N ALA A 427 -18.55 15.20 21.55
CA ALA A 427 -18.34 16.47 20.87
C ALA A 427 -16.90 16.62 20.36
N THR A 428 -15.92 16.17 21.14
CA THR A 428 -14.50 16.17 20.75
C THR A 428 -14.27 15.27 19.55
N LEU A 429 -14.80 14.04 19.54
CA LEU A 429 -14.70 13.15 18.37
C LEU A 429 -15.33 13.78 17.13
N TYR A 430 -16.49 14.42 17.26
CA TYR A 430 -17.14 15.13 16.16
C TYR A 430 -16.24 16.24 15.58
N VAL A 431 -15.64 17.08 16.43
CA VAL A 431 -14.69 18.14 16.01
C VAL A 431 -13.45 17.53 15.34
N VAL A 432 -12.85 16.52 15.97
CA VAL A 432 -11.60 15.89 15.52
C VAL A 432 -11.78 15.16 14.19
N HIS A 433 -12.89 14.46 14.00
CA HIS A 433 -13.19 13.78 12.73
C HIS A 433 -13.38 14.78 11.58
N ARG A 434 -14.12 15.87 11.81
CA ARG A 434 -14.32 16.92 10.79
C ARG A 434 -13.01 17.65 10.46
N ALA A 435 -12.18 17.90 11.47
CA ALA A 435 -10.83 18.43 11.28
C ALA A 435 -9.92 17.43 10.54
N SER A 436 -10.07 16.13 10.77
CA SER A 436 -9.32 15.08 10.06
C SER A 436 -9.68 15.02 8.57
N THR A 437 -10.95 15.22 8.21
CA THR A 437 -11.37 15.40 6.81
C THR A 437 -10.67 16.59 6.18
N TRP A 438 -10.62 17.74 6.87
CA TRP A 438 -9.95 18.94 6.36
C TRP A 438 -8.43 18.79 6.28
N LYS A 439 -7.82 18.09 7.25
CA LYS A 439 -6.40 17.71 7.19
C LYS A 439 -6.09 16.96 5.90
N ALA A 440 -6.93 16.01 5.49
CA ALA A 440 -6.74 15.31 4.22
C ALA A 440 -6.79 16.28 3.02
N TYR A 441 -7.67 17.28 3.04
CA TYR A 441 -7.70 18.31 2.01
C TYR A 441 -6.41 19.16 1.98
N VAL A 442 -5.90 19.59 3.15
CA VAL A 442 -4.62 20.31 3.26
C VAL A 442 -3.46 19.45 2.73
N TRP A 443 -3.39 18.20 3.16
CA TRP A 443 -2.39 17.24 2.70
C TRP A 443 -2.44 17.01 1.19
N LYS A 444 -3.65 17.01 0.59
CA LYS A 444 -3.80 16.89 -0.86
C LYS A 444 -3.18 18.07 -1.59
N ILE A 445 -3.39 19.30 -1.10
CA ILE A 445 -2.79 20.50 -1.71
C ILE A 445 -1.27 20.48 -1.54
N ILE A 446 -0.76 20.08 -0.37
CA ILE A 446 0.69 19.92 -0.13
C ILE A 446 1.28 18.88 -1.07
N GLY A 447 0.63 17.73 -1.24
CA GLY A 447 1.04 16.69 -2.19
C GLY A 447 1.07 17.20 -3.64
N ALA A 448 0.06 17.96 -4.06
CA ALA A 448 0.04 18.62 -5.37
C ALA A 448 1.17 19.64 -5.52
N LEU A 449 1.45 20.45 -4.49
CA LEU A 449 2.59 21.38 -4.51
C LEU A 449 3.92 20.65 -4.66
N ARG A 450 4.12 19.55 -3.92
CA ARG A 450 5.32 18.70 -4.08
C ARG A 450 5.43 18.14 -5.48
N GLU A 451 4.34 17.60 -6.03
CA GLU A 451 4.31 17.13 -7.41
C GLU A 451 4.71 18.25 -8.38
N ALA A 452 4.18 19.47 -8.19
CA ALA A 452 4.46 20.60 -9.05
C ALA A 452 5.92 21.04 -9.02
N ILE A 453 6.51 21.11 -7.84
CA ILE A 453 7.92 21.43 -7.64
C ILE A 453 8.80 20.33 -8.24
N ASN A 454 8.52 19.07 -7.94
CA ASN A 454 9.31 17.93 -8.40
C ASN A 454 9.31 17.78 -9.93
N HIS A 455 8.20 18.13 -10.59
CA HIS A 455 8.07 18.03 -12.05
C HIS A 455 8.35 19.36 -12.78
N GLY A 456 8.72 20.42 -12.06
CA GLY A 456 9.05 21.71 -12.64
C GLY A 456 7.88 22.41 -13.35
N TYR A 457 6.66 22.33 -12.80
CA TYR A 457 5.53 23.09 -13.33
C TYR A 457 5.73 24.60 -13.16
N GLY A 458 5.13 25.40 -14.06
CA GLY A 458 5.35 26.84 -14.11
C GLY A 458 4.77 27.61 -12.91
N GLU A 459 5.29 28.83 -12.69
CA GLU A 459 4.95 29.69 -11.54
C GLU A 459 3.44 29.98 -11.38
N ALA A 460 2.67 30.01 -12.47
CA ALA A 460 1.21 30.19 -12.38
C ALA A 460 0.53 29.04 -11.60
N VAL A 461 1.04 27.81 -11.75
CA VAL A 461 0.53 26.63 -11.04
C VAL A 461 0.93 26.69 -9.56
N ILE A 462 2.20 27.05 -9.28
CA ILE A 462 2.72 27.20 -7.92
C ILE A 462 1.94 28.32 -7.19
N THR A 463 1.71 29.46 -7.85
CA THR A 463 0.95 30.59 -7.29
C THR A 463 -0.47 30.20 -6.94
N ARG A 464 -1.16 29.46 -7.83
CA ARG A 464 -2.50 28.91 -7.53
C ARG A 464 -2.47 28.00 -6.30
N LEU A 465 -1.53 27.06 -6.23
CA LEU A 465 -1.42 26.12 -5.11
C LEU A 465 -1.09 26.86 -3.79
N LYS A 466 -0.25 27.88 -3.84
CA LYS A 466 0.02 28.79 -2.72
C LYS A 466 -1.25 29.47 -2.22
N THR A 467 -2.09 30.00 -3.12
CA THR A 467 -3.39 30.58 -2.74
C THR A 467 -4.29 29.55 -2.05
N LEU A 468 -4.37 28.33 -2.60
CA LEU A 468 -5.17 27.25 -2.00
C LEU A 468 -4.65 26.83 -0.63
N ILE A 469 -3.33 26.80 -0.42
CA ILE A 469 -2.71 26.55 0.89
C ILE A 469 -3.13 27.63 1.87
N ALA A 470 -3.02 28.91 1.49
CA ALA A 470 -3.38 30.01 2.37
C ALA A 470 -4.86 29.98 2.77
N GLU A 471 -5.76 29.73 1.82
CA GLU A 471 -7.19 29.55 2.10
C GLU A 471 -7.47 28.34 3.00
N ALA A 472 -6.79 27.23 2.77
CA ALA A 472 -7.00 26.01 3.55
C ALA A 472 -6.50 26.15 5.00
N LEU A 473 -5.39 26.85 5.21
CA LEU A 473 -4.85 27.17 6.55
C LEU A 473 -5.75 28.16 7.28
N ASP A 474 -6.13 29.28 6.64
CA ASP A 474 -7.07 30.24 7.23
C ASP A 474 -8.39 29.56 7.62
N ARG A 475 -8.88 28.65 6.79
CA ARG A 475 -10.09 27.90 7.09
C ARG A 475 -9.94 26.99 8.31
N PHE A 476 -8.80 26.32 8.46
CA PHE A 476 -8.54 25.48 9.62
C PHE A 476 -8.47 26.32 10.89
N ASP A 477 -7.79 27.46 10.82
CA ASP A 477 -7.59 28.38 11.94
C ASP A 477 -8.91 29.00 12.42
N ARG A 478 -9.80 29.38 11.50
CA ARG A 478 -11.11 29.95 11.89
C ARG A 478 -12.11 28.90 12.37
N THR A 479 -12.02 27.67 11.87
CA THR A 479 -13.05 26.65 12.10
C THR A 479 -12.69 25.70 13.22
N PHE A 480 -11.47 25.17 13.22
CA PHE A 480 -11.08 24.06 14.08
C PHE A 480 -10.17 24.49 15.23
N LYS A 481 -9.20 25.39 15.03
CA LYS A 481 -8.26 25.77 16.10
C LYS A 481 -8.95 26.22 17.41
N PRO A 482 -9.98 27.09 17.41
CA PRO A 482 -10.66 27.50 18.65
C PRO A 482 -11.35 26.32 19.36
N LEU A 483 -11.95 25.42 18.58
CA LEU A 483 -12.65 24.25 19.11
C LEU A 483 -11.65 23.22 19.67
N LEU A 484 -10.54 22.97 18.96
CA LEU A 484 -9.48 22.08 19.41
C LEU A 484 -8.80 22.60 20.67
N ALA A 485 -8.57 23.91 20.78
CA ALA A 485 -8.02 24.53 22.00
C ALA A 485 -8.98 24.40 23.19
N ALA A 486 -10.29 24.44 22.97
CA ALA A 486 -11.26 24.13 24.02
C ALA A 486 -11.19 22.64 24.42
N CYS A 487 -11.14 21.72 23.46
CA CYS A 487 -10.99 20.29 23.71
C CYS A 487 -9.71 19.98 24.50
N GLU A 488 -8.59 20.61 24.15
CA GLU A 488 -7.28 20.41 24.80
C GLU A 488 -7.33 20.65 26.31
N LYS A 489 -8.03 21.70 26.75
CA LYS A 489 -8.18 22.04 28.19
C LYS A 489 -8.87 20.94 29.00
N HIS A 490 -9.66 20.08 28.34
CA HIS A 490 -10.43 19.00 28.97
C HIS A 490 -9.94 17.61 28.57
N ILE A 491 -8.80 17.51 27.86
CA ILE A 491 -8.33 16.29 27.19
C ILE A 491 -8.19 15.08 28.14
N LEU A 492 -7.82 15.33 29.41
CA LEU A 492 -7.64 14.29 30.42
C LEU A 492 -8.95 13.61 30.86
N PHE A 493 -10.09 14.24 30.64
CA PHE A 493 -11.41 13.72 31.03
C PHE A 493 -12.08 12.90 29.90
N PHE A 494 -11.50 12.86 28.71
CA PHE A 494 -12.13 12.19 27.59
C PHE A 494 -11.85 10.68 27.55
N SER A 495 -12.69 9.98 26.80
CA SER A 495 -12.52 8.57 26.50
C SER A 495 -11.17 8.29 25.84
N LYS A 496 -10.74 7.03 25.86
CA LYS A 496 -9.56 6.53 25.14
C LYS A 496 -9.57 6.98 23.67
N ASP A 497 -10.70 6.79 22.99
CA ASP A 497 -10.81 7.02 21.54
C ASP A 497 -10.72 8.52 21.22
N ALA A 498 -11.34 9.37 22.03
CA ALA A 498 -11.27 10.81 21.87
C ALA A 498 -9.84 11.34 22.08
N ARG A 499 -9.12 10.82 23.08
CA ARG A 499 -7.71 11.16 23.32
C ARG A 499 -6.80 10.69 22.18
N LEU A 500 -6.99 9.45 21.71
CA LEU A 500 -6.23 8.90 20.58
C LEU A 500 -6.46 9.70 19.29
N CYS A 501 -7.72 9.98 18.95
CA CYS A 501 -8.04 10.72 17.72
C CYS A 501 -7.53 12.16 17.77
N TYR A 502 -7.63 12.82 18.92
CA TYR A 502 -7.06 14.16 19.13
C TYR A 502 -5.54 14.14 18.91
N TYR A 503 -4.85 13.21 19.57
CA TYR A 503 -3.41 13.01 19.42
C TYR A 503 -3.01 12.77 17.95
N LEU A 504 -3.68 11.84 17.26
CA LEU A 504 -3.40 11.53 15.85
C LEU A 504 -3.65 12.73 14.93
N LEU A 505 -4.74 13.47 15.14
CA LEU A 505 -5.03 14.66 14.35
C LEU A 505 -3.94 15.72 14.52
N GLN A 506 -3.59 16.06 15.76
CA GLN A 506 -2.61 17.11 16.03
C GLN A 506 -1.24 16.73 15.46
N LEU A 507 -0.76 15.51 15.74
CA LEU A 507 0.51 15.04 15.22
C LEU A 507 0.54 15.08 13.69
N HIS A 508 -0.46 14.48 13.03
CA HIS A 508 -0.50 14.41 11.58
C HIS A 508 -0.65 15.79 10.92
N TYR A 509 -1.51 16.66 11.45
CA TYR A 509 -1.72 17.98 10.85
C TYR A 509 -0.43 18.79 10.84
N TYR A 510 0.22 18.92 11.99
CA TYR A 510 1.46 19.71 12.11
C TYR A 510 2.68 19.03 11.49
N MET A 511 2.73 17.69 11.41
CA MET A 511 3.71 16.99 10.58
C MET A 511 3.61 17.41 9.11
N GLY A 512 2.39 17.48 8.58
CA GLY A 512 2.15 17.96 7.21
C GLY A 512 2.61 19.40 7.00
N LEU A 513 2.37 20.27 7.99
CA LEU A 513 2.82 21.67 7.92
C LEU A 513 4.34 21.80 8.01
N LEU A 514 5.03 21.03 8.86
CA LEU A 514 6.49 21.01 8.86
C LEU A 514 7.07 20.46 7.55
N LEU A 515 6.42 19.48 6.94
CA LEU A 515 6.83 18.98 5.63
C LEU A 515 6.70 20.07 4.56
N LEU A 516 5.61 20.85 4.59
CA LEU A 516 5.43 22.02 3.73
C LEU A 516 6.50 23.10 4.00
N CYS A 517 6.79 23.43 5.25
CA CYS A 517 7.83 24.39 5.59
C CYS A 517 9.22 23.90 5.15
N SER A 518 9.51 22.62 5.34
CA SER A 518 10.75 21.98 4.88
C SER A 518 10.90 22.09 3.36
N LEU A 519 9.84 21.77 2.61
CA LEU A 519 9.80 21.95 1.16
C LEU A 519 10.07 23.40 0.74
N ALA A 520 9.46 24.37 1.42
CA ALA A 520 9.67 25.79 1.15
C ALA A 520 11.11 26.23 1.43
N VAL A 521 11.77 25.70 2.46
CA VAL A 521 13.19 25.95 2.74
C VAL A 521 14.09 25.31 1.69
N THR A 522 13.87 24.03 1.36
CA THR A 522 14.68 23.31 0.36
C THR A 522 14.60 23.93 -1.03
N THR A 523 13.49 24.60 -1.34
CA THR A 523 13.29 25.29 -2.62
C THR A 523 13.61 26.78 -2.56
N GLU A 524 14.05 27.31 -1.41
CA GLU A 524 14.31 28.74 -1.19
C GLU A 524 13.07 29.63 -1.47
N ARG A 525 11.87 29.08 -1.25
CA ARG A 525 10.58 29.71 -1.53
C ARG A 525 9.70 29.78 -0.29
N THR A 526 10.21 30.43 0.75
CA THR A 526 9.48 30.65 2.01
C THR A 526 8.17 31.42 1.80
N ASP A 527 8.06 32.16 0.69
CA ASP A 527 6.86 32.87 0.29
C ASP A 527 5.66 31.94 0.04
N ILE A 528 5.87 30.64 -0.22
CA ILE A 528 4.80 29.67 -0.46
C ILE A 528 3.92 29.47 0.77
N VAL A 529 4.49 29.60 1.97
CA VAL A 529 3.77 29.38 3.23
C VAL A 529 3.37 30.73 3.82
N PRO A 530 2.07 30.99 4.06
CA PRO A 530 1.65 32.22 4.72
C PRO A 530 2.19 32.25 6.15
N MET A 531 2.71 33.40 6.58
CA MET A 531 3.27 33.57 7.93
C MET A 531 4.27 32.45 8.29
N PHE A 532 5.18 32.13 7.36
CA PHE A 532 6.10 30.98 7.41
C PHE A 532 6.69 30.71 8.81
N ASP A 533 7.28 31.71 9.46
CA ASP A 533 7.91 31.52 10.78
C ASP A 533 6.90 31.19 11.88
N ALA A 534 5.71 31.79 11.83
CA ALA A 534 4.64 31.49 12.80
C ALA A 534 4.15 30.05 12.64
N VAL A 535 3.87 29.62 11.40
CA VAL A 535 3.45 28.24 11.09
C VAL A 535 4.53 27.24 11.50
N ARG A 536 5.80 27.52 11.15
CA ARG A 536 6.93 26.66 11.48
C ARG A 536 7.11 26.53 12.99
N ARG A 537 7.06 27.63 13.75
CA ARG A 537 7.20 27.64 15.21
C ARG A 537 6.03 26.94 15.91
N GLU A 538 4.79 27.25 15.52
CA GLU A 538 3.58 26.60 16.05
C GLU A 538 3.62 25.09 15.81
N SER A 539 4.05 24.66 14.62
CA SER A 539 4.13 23.24 14.28
C SER A 539 5.14 22.49 15.14
N VAL A 540 6.34 23.05 15.35
CA VAL A 540 7.35 22.43 16.25
C VAL A 540 6.79 22.34 17.66
N HIS A 541 6.28 23.45 18.20
CA HIS A 541 5.71 23.47 19.56
C HIS A 541 4.63 22.41 19.72
N THR A 542 3.65 22.39 18.80
CA THR A 542 2.50 21.48 18.89
C THR A 542 2.91 20.02 18.74
N ILE A 543 3.89 19.69 17.89
CA ILE A 543 4.43 18.32 17.79
C ILE A 543 5.02 17.88 19.14
N PHE A 544 5.87 18.69 19.77
CA PHE A 544 6.47 18.32 21.05
C PHE A 544 5.45 18.23 22.19
N SER A 545 4.49 19.16 22.26
CA SER A 545 3.39 19.09 23.23
C SER A 545 2.54 17.84 23.01
N THR A 546 2.24 17.49 21.75
CA THR A 546 1.43 16.30 21.40
C THR A 546 2.18 15.00 21.71
N ILE A 547 3.48 14.93 21.45
CA ILE A 547 4.31 13.76 21.78
C ILE A 547 4.44 13.60 23.30
N SER A 548 4.66 14.69 24.04
CA SER A 548 4.69 14.68 25.50
C SER A 548 3.34 14.24 26.09
N PHE A 549 2.22 14.71 25.54
CA PHE A 549 0.90 14.20 25.88
C PHE A 549 0.77 12.70 25.56
N GLY A 550 1.25 12.26 24.39
CA GLY A 550 1.21 10.85 23.99
C GLY A 550 1.96 9.93 24.95
N LEU A 551 3.17 10.32 25.38
CA LEU A 551 4.00 9.61 26.35
C LEU A 551 3.33 9.53 27.74
N SER A 552 2.75 10.64 28.21
CA SER A 552 2.09 10.69 29.51
C SER A 552 0.71 10.02 29.53
N CYS A 553 0.04 9.91 28.38
CA CYS A 553 -1.31 9.36 28.28
C CYS A 553 -1.29 7.82 28.26
N GLN A 554 -1.46 7.23 29.44
CA GLN A 554 -1.48 5.79 29.65
C GLN A 554 -2.88 5.18 29.43
N VAL A 555 -2.95 4.14 28.61
CA VAL A 555 -4.18 3.51 28.13
C VAL A 555 -4.10 1.99 28.21
N ALA A 556 -5.19 1.35 28.62
CA ALA A 556 -5.29 -0.10 28.67
C ALA A 556 -5.61 -0.74 27.31
N LEU A 557 -5.04 -1.92 27.07
CA LEU A 557 -5.21 -2.70 25.83
C LEU A 557 -6.26 -3.83 25.94
N SER A 558 -7.04 -3.93 27.03
CA SER A 558 -7.98 -5.04 27.25
C SER A 558 -9.46 -4.62 27.23
N GLN A 559 -10.32 -5.46 26.62
CA GLN A 559 -11.78 -5.45 26.73
C GLN A 559 -12.28 -6.07 28.05
N ASP A 560 -11.47 -6.90 28.70
CA ASP A 560 -11.91 -7.71 29.84
C ASP A 560 -11.63 -6.97 31.17
N GLU A 561 -12.70 -6.58 31.86
CA GLU A 561 -12.67 -5.90 33.16
C GLU A 561 -12.20 -6.83 34.31
N SER A 562 -12.10 -8.13 34.04
CA SER A 562 -11.91 -9.19 35.03
C SER A 562 -10.45 -9.50 35.40
N GLN A 563 -9.46 -9.06 34.60
CA GLN A 563 -8.04 -9.36 34.87
C GLN A 563 -7.32 -8.28 35.71
N ARG A 564 -6.73 -8.72 36.83
CA ARG A 564 -6.07 -7.90 37.86
C ARG A 564 -4.75 -7.22 37.44
N SER A 565 -4.21 -7.47 36.26
CA SER A 565 -3.00 -6.80 35.73
C SER A 565 -3.28 -6.11 34.39
N ARG A 566 -4.12 -5.08 34.40
CA ARG A 566 -4.40 -4.25 33.23
C ARG A 566 -3.13 -3.45 32.86
N LYS A 567 -2.25 -4.04 32.03
CA LYS A 567 -1.08 -3.36 31.45
C LYS A 567 -1.53 -2.09 30.74
N ARG A 568 -0.86 -0.98 31.04
CA ARG A 568 -1.12 0.33 30.43
C ARG A 568 0.05 0.67 29.52
N PHE A 569 -0.26 1.28 28.39
CA PHE A 569 0.68 1.66 27.34
C PHE A 569 0.42 3.11 26.96
N SER A 570 1.46 3.83 26.58
CA SER A 570 1.33 5.19 26.07
C SER A 570 0.61 5.22 24.72
N LEU A 571 0.16 6.40 24.29
CA LEU A 571 -0.37 6.56 22.94
C LEU A 571 0.72 6.42 21.86
N ILE A 572 1.98 6.73 22.19
CA ILE A 572 3.13 6.56 21.27
C ILE A 572 3.30 5.08 20.92
N ASN A 573 3.21 4.23 21.93
CA ASN A 573 3.37 2.80 21.79
C ASN A 573 2.22 2.16 21.00
N LEU A 574 1.01 2.72 21.12
CA LEU A 574 -0.21 2.28 20.42
C LEU A 574 -0.44 2.96 19.05
N ASP A 575 0.43 3.86 18.61
CA ASP A 575 0.21 4.62 17.38
C ASP A 575 0.22 3.70 16.14
N PRO A 576 -0.86 3.67 15.33
CA PRO A 576 -0.93 2.81 14.14
C PRO A 576 0.01 3.23 13.00
N TYR A 577 0.57 4.44 13.04
CA TYR A 577 1.47 5.01 12.03
C TYR A 577 2.80 5.46 12.65
N PRO A 578 3.63 4.53 13.16
CA PRO A 578 4.90 4.89 13.81
C PRO A 578 5.85 5.68 12.89
N HIS A 579 5.74 5.52 11.58
CA HIS A 579 6.51 6.30 10.61
C HIS A 579 6.13 7.79 10.58
N HIS A 580 4.90 8.17 10.95
CA HIS A 580 4.52 9.57 11.10
C HIS A 580 5.13 10.19 12.36
N ILE A 581 5.24 9.44 13.47
CA ILE A 581 5.98 9.91 14.66
C ILE A 581 7.44 10.15 14.28
N LEU A 582 8.09 9.18 13.62
CA LEU A 582 9.49 9.32 13.19
C LEU A 582 9.70 10.53 12.28
N ALA A 583 8.83 10.73 11.27
CA ALA A 583 8.91 11.90 10.39
C ALA A 583 8.72 13.21 11.16
N SER A 584 7.77 13.25 12.10
CA SER A 584 7.51 14.43 12.95
C SER A 584 8.74 14.78 13.81
N LEU A 585 9.34 13.79 14.48
CA LEU A 585 10.53 13.95 15.30
C LEU A 585 11.73 14.43 14.49
N GLN A 586 11.95 13.87 13.30
CA GLN A 586 13.03 14.30 12.42
C GLN A 586 12.84 15.75 11.96
N LEU A 587 11.67 16.06 11.38
CA LEU A 587 11.36 17.40 10.89
C LEU A 587 11.46 18.45 12.00
N ALA A 588 10.91 18.16 13.18
CA ALA A 588 10.92 19.10 14.30
C ALA A 588 12.33 19.31 14.87
N THR A 589 13.14 18.24 14.99
CA THR A 589 14.51 18.34 15.49
C THR A 589 15.39 19.20 14.57
N TYR A 590 15.25 19.06 13.25
CA TYR A 590 15.99 19.90 12.30
C TYR A 590 15.67 21.39 12.47
N VAL A 591 14.40 21.73 12.72
CA VAL A 591 13.99 23.11 12.98
C VAL A 591 14.50 23.61 14.33
N LEU A 592 14.47 22.78 15.37
CA LEU A 592 15.03 23.16 16.68
C LEU A 592 16.52 23.47 16.62
N LEU A 593 17.29 22.72 15.83
CA LEU A 593 18.71 23.01 15.61
C LEU A 593 18.93 24.36 14.93
N ASP A 594 18.06 24.74 13.98
CA ASP A 594 18.09 26.08 13.36
C ASP A 594 17.77 27.17 14.40
N TYR A 595 16.80 26.93 15.29
CA TYR A 595 16.47 27.87 16.37
C TYR A 595 17.58 27.99 17.41
N LEU A 596 18.24 26.89 17.77
CA LEU A 596 19.38 26.92 18.70
C LEU A 596 20.55 27.72 18.10
N LYS A 597 20.87 27.50 16.82
CA LYS A 597 21.93 28.23 16.12
C LYS A 597 21.67 29.73 15.98
N ARG A 598 20.41 30.15 16.07
CA ARG A 598 19.95 31.55 15.99
C ARG A 598 19.70 32.18 17.36
N ASP A 599 20.01 31.47 18.45
CA ASP A 599 19.72 31.88 19.83
C ASP A 599 18.22 32.19 20.07
N GLU A 600 17.32 31.55 19.32
CA GLU A 600 15.85 31.69 19.50
C GLU A 600 15.30 30.80 20.62
N ILE A 601 16.06 29.78 21.05
CA ILE A 601 15.74 28.89 22.16
C ILE A 601 16.97 28.73 23.07
N THR A 602 16.73 28.53 24.35
CA THR A 602 17.82 28.27 25.31
C THR A 602 18.33 26.83 25.18
N GLN A 603 19.58 26.59 25.56
CA GLN A 603 20.16 25.24 25.63
C GLN A 603 19.32 24.31 26.51
N ASP A 604 18.86 24.77 27.68
CA ASP A 604 18.01 23.99 28.58
C ASP A 604 16.69 23.54 27.92
N ALA A 605 16.07 24.43 27.14
CA ALA A 605 14.84 24.09 26.42
C ALA A 605 15.13 23.05 25.33
N PHE A 606 16.24 23.22 24.60
CA PHE A 606 16.69 22.29 23.58
C PHE A 606 16.99 20.89 24.16
N ASP A 607 17.68 20.81 25.30
CA ASP A 607 17.99 19.56 25.99
C ASP A 607 16.72 18.84 26.45
N ASN A 608 15.73 19.58 26.95
CA ASN A 608 14.43 19.02 27.30
C ASN A 608 13.69 18.46 26.06
N PHE A 609 13.75 19.14 24.91
CA PHE A 609 13.19 18.59 23.68
C PHE A 609 13.92 17.32 23.24
N CYS A 610 15.25 17.28 23.33
CA CYS A 610 16.03 16.08 23.01
C CYS A 610 15.62 14.89 23.88
N ARG A 611 15.37 15.11 25.17
CA ARG A 611 14.82 14.06 26.05
C ARG A 611 13.48 13.54 25.56
N ILE A 612 12.53 14.44 25.21
CA ILE A 612 11.23 14.04 24.65
C ILE A 612 11.40 13.21 23.37
N VAL A 613 12.34 13.59 22.49
CA VAL A 613 12.65 12.83 21.27
C VAL A 613 13.09 11.40 21.61
N PHE A 614 14.04 11.24 22.53
CA PHE A 614 14.57 9.92 22.84
C PHE A 614 13.58 9.06 23.63
N ASP A 615 12.82 9.64 24.56
CA ASP A 615 11.73 8.95 25.26
C ASP A 615 10.70 8.42 24.25
N ALA A 616 10.30 9.24 23.27
CA ALA A 616 9.38 8.82 22.21
C ALA A 616 9.97 7.72 21.33
N LEU A 617 11.24 7.81 20.95
CA LEU A 617 11.91 6.78 20.15
C LEU A 617 12.03 5.44 20.87
N ASP A 618 12.15 5.44 22.20
CA ASP A 618 12.23 4.23 23.02
C ASP A 618 10.86 3.54 23.16
N GLU A 619 9.78 4.30 23.13
CA GLU A 619 8.41 3.78 23.22
C GLU A 619 7.86 3.21 21.90
N ILE A 620 8.37 3.64 20.74
CA ILE A 620 7.99 3.08 19.42
C ILE A 620 8.47 1.61 19.32
N PRO A 621 7.75 0.71 18.62
CA PRO A 621 8.21 -0.66 18.40
C PRO A 621 9.64 -0.78 17.86
N GLN A 622 10.54 -1.36 18.68
CA GLN A 622 11.98 -1.41 18.40
C GLN A 622 12.38 -2.38 17.27
N CYS A 623 11.47 -3.27 16.86
CA CYS A 623 11.67 -4.17 15.72
C CYS A 623 11.68 -3.43 14.37
N ILE A 624 11.23 -2.17 14.34
CA ILE A 624 11.20 -1.33 13.14
C ILE A 624 12.61 -0.80 12.84
N GLN A 625 13.14 -1.13 11.66
CA GLN A 625 14.50 -0.72 11.28
C GLN A 625 14.67 0.81 11.17
N SER A 626 13.64 1.53 10.70
CA SER A 626 13.70 2.99 10.59
C SER A 626 13.85 3.68 11.96
N VAL A 627 13.29 3.13 13.04
CA VAL A 627 13.46 3.68 14.40
C VAL A 627 14.93 3.71 14.76
N GLN A 628 15.66 2.61 14.54
CA GLN A 628 17.10 2.54 14.85
C GLN A 628 17.93 3.50 13.99
N ARG A 629 17.59 3.59 12.69
CA ARG A 629 18.26 4.53 11.77
C ARG A 629 18.04 5.98 12.22
N VAL A 630 16.80 6.35 12.53
CA VAL A 630 16.42 7.69 12.97
C VAL A 630 17.08 8.01 14.31
N LYS A 631 17.04 7.07 15.26
CA LYS A 631 17.69 7.21 16.57
C LYS A 631 19.19 7.49 16.41
N LYS A 632 19.90 6.70 15.61
CA LYS A 632 21.32 6.92 15.29
C LYS A 632 21.56 8.29 14.64
N LEU A 633 20.79 8.62 13.61
CA LEU A 633 20.92 9.90 12.89
C LEU A 633 20.71 11.10 13.83
N LEU A 634 19.70 11.05 14.68
CA LEU A 634 19.40 12.12 15.62
C LEU A 634 20.46 12.22 16.70
N TYR A 635 20.97 11.11 17.24
CA TYR A 635 22.14 11.12 18.12
C TYR A 635 23.33 11.82 17.46
N GLU A 636 23.71 11.41 16.25
CA GLU A 636 24.85 12.02 15.53
C GLU A 636 24.64 13.51 15.24
N THR A 637 23.43 13.89 14.82
CA THR A 637 23.11 15.28 14.49
C THR A 637 23.11 16.17 15.74
N LEU A 638 22.57 15.68 16.85
CA LEU A 638 22.49 16.42 18.12
C LEU A 638 23.87 16.51 18.79
N SER A 639 24.68 15.45 18.73
CA SER A 639 26.07 15.48 19.23
C SER A 639 26.96 16.41 18.39
N ALA A 640 26.82 16.42 17.06
CA ALA A 640 27.58 17.35 16.21
C ALA A 640 27.12 18.81 16.36
N GLY A 641 25.83 19.04 16.61
CA GLY A 641 25.27 20.38 16.83
C GLY A 641 25.70 21.04 18.14
N GLY A 642 26.04 20.26 19.17
CA GLY A 642 26.45 20.76 20.49
C GLY A 642 27.92 21.21 20.61
N HIS A 643 28.79 20.84 19.66
CA HIS A 643 30.24 21.09 19.76
C HIS A 643 30.74 22.33 18.98
N HIS A 644 29.87 23.12 18.35
CA HIS A 644 30.28 24.22 17.48
C HIS A 644 30.25 25.63 18.12
N LEU A 645 30.19 25.72 19.45
CA LEU A 645 30.17 27.00 20.19
C LEU A 645 31.55 27.53 20.62
N ASP A 646 32.64 26.81 20.38
CA ASP A 646 34.01 27.29 20.67
C ASP A 646 34.95 26.99 19.50
N THR A 647 34.87 27.79 18.43
CA THR A 647 36.01 28.29 17.62
C THR A 647 35.48 28.93 16.34
N GLY A 648 35.91 30.15 16.07
CA GLY A 648 35.49 30.92 14.91
C GLY A 648 36.18 30.51 13.60
N SER A 649 35.60 31.06 12.53
CA SER A 649 36.10 31.21 11.16
C SER A 649 35.75 30.13 10.14
N ASP A 650 34.92 30.56 9.19
CA ASP A 650 34.93 30.28 7.75
C ASP A 650 35.34 28.89 7.27
N ALA A 651 34.33 28.08 6.98
CA ALA A 651 34.04 27.56 5.65
C ALA A 651 32.83 26.63 5.78
N LEU A 652 31.84 26.74 4.88
CA LEU A 652 31.10 25.60 4.32
C LEU A 652 29.96 26.10 3.43
N ARG A 653 30.19 25.99 2.13
CA ARG A 653 29.18 25.95 1.10
C ARG A 653 29.30 24.55 0.48
N GLU A 654 28.42 23.62 0.82
CA GLU A 654 28.01 22.50 -0.04
C GLU A 654 26.78 21.76 0.52
N PRO A 655 25.94 21.15 -0.35
CA PRO A 655 24.51 20.98 -0.09
C PRO A 655 24.11 19.62 0.49
N ALA A 656 23.04 19.65 1.29
CA ALA A 656 22.29 18.49 1.74
C ALA A 656 21.44 17.91 0.57
N THR A 657 22.05 17.08 -0.27
CA THR A 657 21.34 16.26 -1.26
C THR A 657 21.83 14.81 -1.21
N SER A 658 21.30 14.03 -0.28
CA SER A 658 20.97 12.62 -0.45
C SER A 658 20.09 12.26 0.74
N ILE A 659 18.82 11.92 0.59
CA ILE A 659 18.37 10.51 0.68
C ILE A 659 16.90 10.37 0.19
N LEU A 660 16.27 11.43 -0.36
CA LEU A 660 14.87 11.35 -0.85
C LEU A 660 14.72 11.18 -2.38
N SER A 661 15.77 10.77 -3.10
CA SER A 661 15.65 10.31 -4.49
C SER A 661 16.84 9.43 -4.90
N THR A 662 16.58 8.20 -5.37
CA THR A 662 17.56 7.40 -6.11
C THR A 662 16.92 6.81 -7.37
N SER A 663 17.27 7.36 -8.53
CA SER A 663 17.46 6.56 -9.74
C SER A 663 18.29 7.30 -10.79
N GLY A 664 19.32 6.62 -11.31
CA GLY A 664 19.73 6.69 -12.72
C GLY A 664 21.00 7.48 -13.05
N GLY A 665 22.11 6.77 -13.26
CA GLY A 665 23.29 7.30 -13.96
C GLY A 665 24.46 6.33 -14.05
N GLN A 666 24.63 5.68 -15.21
CA GLN A 666 25.80 4.86 -15.57
C GLN A 666 27.08 5.72 -15.66
N GLN A 667 28.23 5.22 -15.17
CA GLN A 667 29.48 5.13 -15.96
C GLN A 667 30.64 4.41 -15.25
N HIS A 668 31.25 3.52 -16.05
CA HIS A 668 32.62 3.00 -16.13
C HIS A 668 33.52 2.78 -14.89
N GLN A 669 33.68 1.48 -14.58
CA GLN A 669 34.92 0.71 -14.67
C GLN A 669 36.25 1.46 -14.45
N GLN A 670 36.93 1.16 -13.33
CA GLN A 670 38.36 0.89 -13.40
C GLN A 670 38.79 -0.16 -12.39
N VAL A 671 39.39 -1.20 -12.96
CA VAL A 671 40.05 -2.34 -12.34
C VAL A 671 41.28 -1.84 -11.58
N ASN A 672 41.49 -2.32 -10.35
CA ASN A 672 42.84 -2.63 -9.88
C ASN A 672 42.84 -3.76 -8.84
N ARG A 673 43.88 -4.57 -8.98
CA ARG A 673 44.12 -5.92 -8.48
C ARG A 673 45.41 -5.86 -7.64
N SER A 674 45.57 -6.84 -6.74
CA SER A 674 46.77 -7.15 -5.93
C SER A 674 46.96 -6.28 -4.67
N ASP A 675 47.36 -6.77 -3.48
CA ASP A 675 48.00 -8.03 -3.05
C ASP A 675 47.46 -8.40 -1.64
N ARG A 676 47.03 -9.62 -1.33
CA ARG A 676 47.81 -10.84 -0.99
C ARG A 676 48.85 -10.63 0.12
N GLN A 677 48.41 -10.79 1.38
CA GLN A 677 49.27 -11.26 2.45
C GLN A 677 48.57 -12.39 3.22
N THR A 678 49.16 -13.57 3.06
CA THR A 678 48.90 -14.84 3.73
C THR A 678 49.43 -14.79 5.15
N ASN A 679 48.64 -15.21 6.13
CA ASN A 679 49.14 -15.93 7.30
C ASN A 679 48.17 -17.07 7.61
N ASN A 680 48.70 -18.29 7.54
CA ASN A 680 48.06 -19.52 7.92
C ASN A 680 48.17 -19.69 9.43
N GLU A 681 47.04 -19.88 10.11
CA GLU A 681 46.99 -20.70 11.32
C GLU A 681 45.90 -21.74 11.15
N THR A 682 46.34 -22.99 11.08
CA THR A 682 45.51 -24.18 10.98
C THR A 682 45.11 -24.59 12.40
N MET A 683 43.84 -24.45 12.78
CA MET A 683 43.26 -25.31 13.82
C MET A 683 41.92 -25.85 13.33
N THR A 684 41.86 -27.17 13.40
CA THR A 684 40.79 -28.12 13.13
C THR A 684 39.41 -27.65 13.58
N SER A 685 38.44 -27.60 12.66
CA SER A 685 37.01 -27.61 13.00
C SER A 685 36.39 -28.90 12.47
N GLU A 686 35.99 -29.75 13.42
CA GLU A 686 34.96 -30.75 13.19
C GLU A 686 33.63 -30.00 13.06
N GLU A 687 33.03 -30.02 11.88
CA GLU A 687 31.69 -29.50 11.63
C GLU A 687 30.67 -30.34 12.41
N SER A 688 30.00 -29.74 13.38
CA SER A 688 28.87 -30.37 14.06
C SER A 688 27.64 -30.30 13.15
N SER A 689 27.13 -31.48 12.82
CA SER A 689 25.91 -31.71 12.05
C SER A 689 24.61 -31.29 12.79
N ASP A 690 24.73 -30.68 13.97
CA ASP A 690 23.60 -30.37 14.87
C ASP A 690 22.96 -28.99 14.60
N VAL A 691 23.68 -28.07 13.95
CA VAL A 691 23.17 -26.72 13.65
C VAL A 691 22.11 -26.74 12.54
N ILE A 692 22.15 -27.73 11.64
CA ILE A 692 21.19 -27.87 10.53
C ILE A 692 19.88 -28.54 10.99
N MET A 693 19.92 -29.41 12.01
CA MET A 693 18.73 -30.09 12.55
C MET A 693 17.88 -29.15 13.45
N ALA A 694 18.51 -28.29 14.25
CA ALA A 694 17.81 -27.31 15.09
C ALA A 694 17.09 -26.22 14.27
N SER A 695 17.62 -25.86 13.09
CA SER A 695 16.99 -24.91 12.17
C SER A 695 15.71 -25.48 11.52
N ASN A 696 15.69 -26.78 11.24
CA ASN A 696 14.54 -27.45 10.62
C ASN A 696 13.39 -27.76 11.61
N GLN A 697 13.68 -28.03 12.89
CA GLN A 697 12.62 -28.22 13.89
C GLN A 697 11.90 -26.90 14.22
N LEU A 698 12.61 -25.77 14.29
CA LEU A 698 12.03 -24.45 14.60
C LEU A 698 11.29 -23.80 13.42
N ALA A 699 11.67 -24.10 12.17
CA ALA A 699 10.89 -23.71 10.99
C ALA A 699 9.51 -24.40 10.99
N SER A 700 9.41 -25.65 11.47
CA SER A 700 8.14 -26.38 11.53
C SER A 700 7.11 -25.76 12.49
N THR A 701 7.54 -25.16 13.61
CA THR A 701 6.66 -24.55 14.61
C THR A 701 5.82 -23.37 14.07
N PHE A 702 6.32 -22.64 13.08
CA PHE A 702 5.65 -21.44 12.54
C PHE A 702 4.88 -21.68 11.23
N THR A 703 4.86 -22.91 10.71
CA THR A 703 4.44 -23.18 9.32
C THR A 703 2.93 -23.13 9.07
N ASN A 704 2.09 -23.02 10.09
CA ASN A 704 0.63 -23.15 9.92
C ASN A 704 -0.22 -22.02 10.55
N ILE A 705 0.36 -20.89 10.95
CA ILE A 705 -0.38 -19.80 11.63
C ILE A 705 -1.49 -19.23 10.75
N ASP A 706 -1.23 -19.00 9.45
CA ASP A 706 -2.25 -18.48 8.54
C ASP A 706 -3.38 -19.49 8.28
N GLU A 707 -3.05 -20.78 8.28
CA GLU A 707 -4.03 -21.87 8.11
C GLU A 707 -4.91 -22.04 9.34
N ALA A 708 -4.30 -21.91 10.53
CA ALA A 708 -5.02 -21.80 11.80
C ALA A 708 -5.97 -20.59 11.78
N GLY A 709 -5.47 -19.42 11.38
CA GLY A 709 -6.29 -18.22 11.25
C GLY A 709 -7.40 -18.34 10.22
N LEU A 710 -7.15 -18.98 9.08
CA LEU A 710 -8.17 -19.25 8.08
C LEU A 710 -9.26 -20.14 8.65
N SER A 711 -8.89 -21.17 9.41
CA SER A 711 -9.83 -22.07 10.07
C SER A 711 -10.69 -21.32 11.11
N CYS A 712 -10.09 -20.44 11.91
CA CYS A 712 -10.80 -19.62 12.90
C CYS A 712 -11.77 -18.62 12.25
N LEU A 713 -11.37 -18.01 11.12
CA LEU A 713 -12.13 -16.94 10.47
C LEU A 713 -13.13 -17.44 9.42
N ALA A 714 -13.00 -18.70 8.97
CA ALA A 714 -13.87 -19.31 7.99
C ALA A 714 -15.34 -19.28 8.44
N GLU A 715 -15.60 -19.45 9.73
CA GLU A 715 -16.94 -19.49 10.33
C GLU A 715 -17.46 -18.12 10.79
N THR A 716 -16.60 -17.10 10.84
CA THR A 716 -16.93 -15.76 11.36
C THR A 716 -16.87 -14.71 10.26
N LEU A 717 -15.68 -14.21 9.94
CA LEU A 717 -15.46 -13.13 8.99
C LEU A 717 -15.79 -13.55 7.55
N PHE A 718 -15.40 -14.77 7.15
CA PHE A 718 -15.55 -15.22 5.77
C PHE A 718 -16.82 -16.04 5.51
N ALA A 719 -17.56 -16.44 6.55
CA ALA A 719 -18.77 -17.25 6.41
C ALA A 719 -19.95 -16.48 5.81
N ARG A 720 -20.06 -15.19 6.14
CA ARG A 720 -21.17 -14.33 5.73
C ARG A 720 -20.73 -12.86 5.72
N PRO A 721 -21.32 -12.02 4.85
CA PRO A 721 -21.01 -10.60 4.87
C PRO A 721 -21.60 -9.97 6.13
N ALA A 722 -20.93 -8.95 6.66
CA ALA A 722 -21.43 -8.19 7.82
C ALA A 722 -22.68 -7.39 7.47
N VAL A 723 -22.78 -6.93 6.22
CA VAL A 723 -24.00 -6.35 5.64
C VAL A 723 -24.29 -7.01 4.31
N VAL A 724 -25.56 -7.36 4.09
CA VAL A 724 -26.01 -7.95 2.83
C VAL A 724 -26.09 -6.85 1.76
N LEU A 725 -25.02 -6.75 0.99
CA LEU A 725 -24.93 -5.83 -0.13
C LEU A 725 -25.36 -6.57 -1.41
N SER A 726 -26.44 -6.11 -2.03
CA SER A 726 -26.88 -6.67 -3.30
C SER A 726 -26.47 -5.81 -4.47
N THR A 727 -25.99 -6.48 -5.52
CA THR A 727 -25.57 -5.85 -6.77
C THR A 727 -26.53 -6.11 -7.92
N ARG A 728 -27.60 -6.87 -7.64
CA ARG A 728 -28.79 -7.13 -8.48
C ARG A 728 -29.98 -7.37 -7.55
N SER A 729 -31.10 -6.67 -7.73
CA SER A 729 -32.34 -6.97 -6.99
C SER A 729 -32.68 -8.45 -7.00
#